data_AF-A0A5M3YTL8-F1
#
_entry.id   AF-A0A5M3YTL8-F1
#
_cell.length_a   1.000
_cell.length_b   1.000
_cell.length_c   1.000
_cell.angle_alpha   90.00
_cell.angle_beta   90.00
_cell.angle_gamma   90.00
#
_symmetry.space_group_name_H-M   'P 1'
#
loop_
_entity.id
_entity.type
_entity.pdbx_description
1 polymer ?
#
loop_
_entity_poly.entity_id
_entity_poly.type
_entity_poly.pdbx_seq_one_letter_code
_entity_poly.pdbx_strand_id
1 'polypeptide(L)'
;MPIRPLDDWLASRHSSLPLSALKGAVVGIDASHYISQHLLHHSTREPLLVALGGFPFALKSNIERELRLFKELGIATLFVFNGLDFGTKNQRPHVSPESVRAFEQAWDLYDQQQADQVVDAFSGAGTPRPETLYRFLQRILRQNGVDYLVAPYSAAAQLSYLAKGTTPLVDAICGPTEVLLFDVDKLITRIDIDPAQFHWVTKQTCQEELTRLSNEQFLDFCLLLGSSFLPTFPAFENPQFPGKFTLQHALQMFNLGGRSALSLCAQFEDNPRVLDLQYTDRYKRALMTVKHHVYMDEEGRVGPMDPENTSNDMHELIGQRLPEELYFYLSKGVLGPDVPNYLTSGEVLVSLPLGVEDTEIYRHVAGSALTPIRTQAICLLSNSLHRFYQTKVINVRTWYDEKSDSSINLKTIPSVKESITPWKIRSNQLPDSLKKLQESCGLFKFAVLSLKDSDFASKSLKARESQPLSSQDEILANVFWRFLQLRGYIDEKTHQLTQWGACLEQALSVLDPSDTLEEATFLAIEMLRFGLLNSKQWFSHVSGGPMRGSDEDKSFNMLVSRVACIAKLQHKSIGYSGPLSRQLLCYRSLISEVRSALRNLIEVVLTGLLLSGDADRERSDWNDLSIRLPFIDDNDCGLGIAVRTYLDDLPLQADPLSAEARAEVKSKGKEWFQHSDSFTGNLDMAFKLWDAVYKGTQHAGKEFKESKTFEAANAWLADRRKTKLTYSIQFNYIPLEPTLVYTMARLSFLLVSCLTLLVGIASAASAVVDLIPKNFDKVVLQSGKPALVEFFAPWCGHCKNLAPVYEELGQAFAHAEDKVTVGKVDADEHRELGKRFGIQGFPTLKWFDGKSDTPEDYKGGRDLESLSAFITEKTGVRPRGPKKEPSKVEMLTDSSFKSTIGGDKDVLVAFTAPWCGHCKSLAPTWETLANDFALESDVVIAKVDAEAENARATAKEQGVTGYPTIKFFPKGSTDGIAYSGARSEEAFIDFLNEKTGTNRAPGGGLNEKAGTVTALDELVARYTSSENFSELVAEVSKAAKGLQDKYAQYYVKVAQKLADNHEYAQKEFARLSKILKKGGSAPEKVDDLISRSNVLRRFLGDKKAQKDEL
;
A
#
# COMPACT_ATOMS: atom_id res chain seq x y z
N MET A 1 -14.73 12.61 -13.95
CA MET A 1 -13.47 12.24 -14.66
C MET A 1 -13.46 12.87 -16.06
N PRO A 2 -12.30 13.22 -16.64
CA PRO A 2 -12.24 13.71 -18.02
C PRO A 2 -12.47 12.58 -19.04
N ILE A 3 -13.22 12.85 -20.11
CA ILE A 3 -13.30 11.98 -21.29
C ILE A 3 -12.03 12.24 -22.11
N ARG A 4 -10.93 11.54 -21.78
CA ARG A 4 -9.58 11.87 -22.27
C ARG A 4 -9.49 12.07 -23.79
N PRO A 5 -10.06 11.22 -24.66
CA PRO A 5 -10.00 11.44 -26.10
C PRO A 5 -10.69 12.74 -26.55
N LEU A 6 -11.76 13.14 -25.84
CA LEU A 6 -12.48 14.38 -26.10
C LEU A 6 -11.69 15.60 -25.61
N ASP A 7 -11.07 15.53 -24.43
CA ASP A 7 -10.17 16.58 -23.91
C ASP A 7 -8.98 16.83 -24.84
N ASP A 8 -8.30 15.75 -25.26
CA ASP A 8 -7.17 15.80 -26.21
C ASP A 8 -7.59 16.50 -27.52
N TRP A 9 -8.81 16.22 -28.00
CA TRP A 9 -9.36 16.84 -29.21
C TRP A 9 -9.78 18.30 -29.01
N LEU A 10 -10.32 18.63 -27.84
CA LEU A 10 -10.76 19.98 -27.48
C LEU A 10 -9.62 20.94 -27.18
N ALA A 11 -8.43 20.44 -26.84
CA ALA A 11 -7.27 21.26 -26.46
C ALA A 11 -6.96 22.40 -27.45
N SER A 12 -7.25 22.22 -28.75
CA SER A 12 -7.06 23.24 -29.80
C SER A 12 -8.34 23.96 -30.27
N ARG A 13 -9.47 23.72 -29.59
CA ARG A 13 -10.82 24.21 -29.94
C ARG A 13 -11.50 25.02 -28.85
N HIS A 14 -10.79 25.32 -27.77
CA HIS A 14 -11.32 26.14 -26.70
C HIS A 14 -11.47 27.60 -27.14
N SER A 15 -12.58 28.22 -26.76
CA SER A 15 -12.70 29.68 -26.74
C SER A 15 -12.15 30.18 -25.41
N SER A 16 -11.51 31.35 -25.39
CA SER A 16 -11.07 32.02 -24.16
C SER A 16 -11.74 33.37 -23.98
N LEU A 17 -12.01 33.73 -22.72
CA LEU A 17 -12.53 35.02 -22.31
C LEU A 17 -11.83 35.47 -21.01
N PRO A 18 -11.69 36.78 -20.76
CA PRO A 18 -11.16 37.28 -19.50
C PRO A 18 -12.08 36.89 -18.34
N LEU A 19 -11.50 36.58 -17.17
CA LEU A 19 -12.28 36.19 -15.98
C LEU A 19 -13.29 37.26 -15.56
N SER A 20 -13.02 38.54 -15.83
CA SER A 20 -13.95 39.64 -15.59
C SER A 20 -15.29 39.50 -16.33
N ALA A 21 -15.38 38.66 -17.37
CA ALA A 21 -16.65 38.36 -18.04
C ALA A 21 -17.61 37.54 -17.17
N LEU A 22 -17.14 36.92 -16.08
CA LEU A 22 -17.95 36.19 -15.10
C LEU A 22 -18.37 37.07 -13.90
N LYS A 23 -18.16 38.38 -13.95
CA LYS A 23 -18.51 39.28 -12.86
C LYS A 23 -20.02 39.19 -12.55
N GLY A 24 -20.34 38.93 -11.28
CA GLY A 24 -21.71 38.78 -10.79
C GLY A 24 -22.30 37.37 -10.99
N ALA A 25 -21.56 36.46 -11.63
CA ALA A 25 -21.99 35.07 -11.82
C ALA A 25 -21.58 34.19 -10.62
N VAL A 26 -22.37 33.15 -10.38
CA VAL A 26 -22.04 32.01 -9.53
C VAL A 26 -21.46 30.89 -10.40
N VAL A 27 -20.18 30.58 -10.21
CA VAL A 27 -19.49 29.50 -10.92
C VAL A 27 -19.52 28.24 -10.07
N GLY A 28 -20.19 27.20 -10.56
CA GLY A 28 -20.18 25.87 -9.96
C GLY A 28 -18.93 25.12 -10.40
N ILE A 29 -18.10 24.69 -9.46
CA ILE A 29 -16.79 24.10 -9.74
C ILE A 29 -16.78 22.63 -9.30
N ASP A 30 -16.50 21.72 -10.22
CA ASP A 30 -16.20 20.33 -9.89
C ASP A 30 -14.86 20.26 -9.14
N ALA A 31 -14.91 19.83 -7.88
CA ALA A 31 -13.75 19.86 -7.00
C ALA A 31 -12.64 18.87 -7.43
N SER A 32 -13.00 17.71 -7.99
CA SER A 32 -12.01 16.73 -8.48
C SER A 32 -11.23 17.31 -9.65
N HIS A 33 -11.95 17.91 -10.60
CA HIS A 33 -11.34 18.56 -11.76
C HIS A 33 -10.46 19.73 -11.36
N TYR A 34 -10.95 20.58 -10.45
CA TYR A 34 -10.16 21.70 -9.91
C TYR A 34 -8.83 21.24 -9.30
N ILE A 35 -8.85 20.21 -8.45
CA ILE A 35 -7.64 19.62 -7.87
C ILE A 35 -6.74 19.02 -8.97
N SER A 36 -7.31 18.28 -9.93
CA SER A 36 -6.54 17.70 -11.04
C SER A 36 -5.82 18.76 -11.87
N GLN A 37 -6.45 19.91 -12.14
CA GLN A 37 -5.78 21.01 -12.84
C GLN A 37 -4.54 21.46 -12.07
N HIS A 38 -4.64 21.65 -10.75
CA HIS A 38 -3.50 22.03 -9.91
C HIS A 38 -2.38 20.99 -9.90
N LEU A 39 -2.72 19.69 -9.85
CA LEU A 39 -1.73 18.61 -9.79
C LEU A 39 -1.02 18.36 -11.13
N LEU A 40 -1.66 18.68 -12.25
CA LEU A 40 -1.14 18.40 -13.60
C LEU A 40 -0.54 19.62 -14.28
N HIS A 41 -0.98 20.83 -13.94
CA HIS A 41 -0.54 22.05 -14.62
C HIS A 41 0.92 22.38 -14.31
N HIS A 42 1.69 22.72 -15.34
CA HIS A 42 3.15 22.86 -15.24
C HIS A 42 3.63 23.92 -14.23
N SER A 43 2.84 24.96 -13.98
CA SER A 43 3.18 26.05 -13.06
C SER A 43 2.85 25.76 -11.59
N THR A 44 1.94 24.82 -11.33
CA THR A 44 1.45 24.50 -9.98
C THR A 44 1.82 23.10 -9.52
N ARG A 45 2.12 22.19 -10.45
CA ARG A 45 2.51 20.82 -10.16
C ARG A 45 3.80 20.77 -9.35
N GLU A 46 3.86 19.83 -8.42
CA GLU A 46 5.07 19.52 -7.63
C GLU A 46 5.63 18.17 -8.08
N PRO A 47 6.68 18.13 -8.91
CA PRO A 47 7.17 16.90 -9.53
C PRO A 47 7.55 15.80 -8.55
N LEU A 48 8.11 16.17 -7.39
CA LEU A 48 8.60 15.23 -6.38
C LEU A 48 7.53 14.82 -5.35
N LEU A 49 6.26 15.24 -5.54
CA LEU A 49 5.17 14.91 -4.61
C LEU A 49 5.03 13.39 -4.41
N VAL A 50 5.14 12.60 -5.48
CA VAL A 50 5.02 11.13 -5.42
C VAL A 50 6.20 10.48 -4.68
N ALA A 51 7.36 11.14 -4.64
CA ALA A 51 8.55 10.66 -3.95
C ALA A 51 8.57 11.04 -2.45
N LEU A 52 7.75 12.01 -2.03
CA LEU A 52 7.62 12.45 -0.64
C LEU A 52 6.34 11.95 0.04
N GLY A 53 5.28 11.77 -0.74
CA GLY A 53 3.92 11.67 -0.24
C GLY A 53 3.43 12.96 0.40
N GLY A 54 2.24 12.90 1.00
CA GLY A 54 1.62 14.04 1.68
C GLY A 54 0.88 14.96 0.70
N PHE A 55 0.68 16.20 1.13
CA PHE A 55 0.03 17.24 0.33
C PHE A 55 1.07 18.16 -0.31
N PRO A 56 0.79 18.70 -1.52
CA PRO A 56 1.70 19.67 -2.13
C PRO A 56 1.85 20.92 -1.25
N PHE A 57 3.08 21.40 -1.10
CA PHE A 57 3.43 22.53 -0.23
C PHE A 57 2.84 23.87 -0.72
N ALA A 58 2.80 24.09 -2.04
CA ALA A 58 2.34 25.33 -2.65
C ALA A 58 0.81 25.38 -2.84
N LEU A 59 0.14 24.22 -2.88
CA LEU A 59 -1.27 24.09 -3.28
C LEU A 59 -2.19 25.02 -2.49
N LYS A 60 -2.05 25.08 -1.16
CA LYS A 60 -2.87 25.97 -0.32
C LYS A 60 -2.74 27.43 -0.73
N SER A 61 -1.50 27.91 -0.89
CA SER A 61 -1.24 29.31 -1.24
C SER A 61 -1.71 29.67 -2.65
N ASN A 62 -1.70 28.72 -3.58
CA ASN A 62 -2.21 28.88 -4.93
C ASN A 62 -3.74 29.02 -4.91
N ILE A 63 -4.43 28.11 -4.21
CA ILE A 63 -5.89 28.18 -4.04
C ILE A 63 -6.30 29.49 -3.35
N GLU A 64 -5.64 29.88 -2.27
CA GLU A 64 -5.95 31.15 -1.57
C GLU A 64 -5.73 32.39 -2.44
N ARG A 65 -4.81 32.35 -3.40
CA ARG A 65 -4.63 33.41 -4.40
C ARG A 65 -5.78 33.44 -5.40
N GLU A 66 -6.19 32.27 -5.88
CA GLU A 66 -7.31 32.11 -6.82
C GLU A 66 -8.64 32.57 -6.21
N LEU A 67 -8.96 32.13 -4.99
CA LEU A 67 -10.17 32.52 -4.29
C LEU A 67 -10.22 34.03 -4.03
N ARG A 68 -9.08 34.65 -3.73
CA ARG A 68 -8.99 36.13 -3.63
C ARG A 68 -9.26 36.82 -4.95
N LEU A 69 -8.70 36.32 -6.05
CA LEU A 69 -8.95 36.87 -7.37
C LEU A 69 -10.43 36.77 -7.77
N PHE A 70 -11.08 35.63 -7.53
CA PHE A 70 -12.52 35.48 -7.77
C PHE A 70 -13.34 36.52 -6.99
N LYS A 71 -13.01 36.70 -5.70
CA LYS A 71 -13.66 37.69 -4.85
C LYS A 71 -13.44 39.12 -5.35
N GLU A 72 -12.22 39.48 -5.74
CA GLU A 72 -11.87 40.80 -6.28
C GLU A 72 -12.60 41.11 -7.59
N LEU A 73 -12.80 40.10 -8.44
CA LEU A 73 -13.56 40.21 -9.69
C LEU A 73 -15.08 40.16 -9.49
N GLY A 74 -15.56 39.92 -8.27
CA GLY A 74 -16.98 39.79 -7.94
C GLY A 74 -17.61 38.52 -8.51
N ILE A 75 -16.84 37.42 -8.55
CA ILE A 75 -17.28 36.09 -8.98
C ILE A 75 -17.56 35.27 -7.72
N ALA A 76 -18.77 34.75 -7.61
CA ALA A 76 -19.13 33.79 -6.55
C ALA A 76 -18.79 32.37 -7.02
N THR A 77 -18.40 31.48 -6.10
CA THR A 77 -18.04 30.10 -6.44
C THR A 77 -18.74 29.13 -5.51
N LEU A 78 -19.26 28.04 -6.06
CA LEU A 78 -19.78 26.90 -5.32
C LEU A 78 -18.99 25.64 -5.72
N PHE A 79 -18.24 25.07 -4.79
CA PHE A 79 -17.50 23.84 -5.05
C PHE A 79 -18.38 22.61 -4.81
N VAL A 80 -18.43 21.71 -5.78
CA VAL A 80 -19.19 20.46 -5.70
C VAL A 80 -18.24 19.27 -5.73
N PHE A 81 -18.27 18.46 -4.69
CA PHE A 81 -17.45 17.27 -4.50
C PHE A 81 -18.24 16.01 -4.88
N ASN A 82 -17.54 15.00 -5.42
CA ASN A 82 -18.13 13.66 -5.56
C ASN A 82 -18.42 13.06 -4.18
N GLY A 83 -19.55 12.38 -4.06
CA GLY A 83 -20.00 11.71 -2.84
C GLY A 83 -19.79 10.21 -2.86
N LEU A 84 -20.88 9.46 -2.74
CA LEU A 84 -20.85 8.00 -2.74
C LEU A 84 -20.44 7.44 -4.09
N ASP A 85 -19.89 6.22 -4.03
CA ASP A 85 -19.67 5.43 -5.22
C ASP A 85 -21.01 5.02 -5.84
N PHE A 86 -21.09 5.06 -7.15
CA PHE A 86 -22.24 4.57 -7.90
C PHE A 86 -21.91 3.29 -8.68
N GLY A 87 -22.93 2.44 -8.86
CA GLY A 87 -22.83 1.17 -9.58
C GLY A 87 -22.04 0.09 -8.85
N THR A 88 -22.05 -1.11 -9.44
CA THR A 88 -21.35 -2.28 -8.88
C THR A 88 -19.91 -2.33 -9.41
N LYS A 89 -18.94 -2.04 -8.55
CA LYS A 89 -17.50 -2.19 -8.82
C LYS A 89 -17.07 -3.65 -8.63
N ASN A 90 -17.55 -4.56 -9.49
CA ASN A 90 -17.29 -6.01 -9.37
C ASN A 90 -15.83 -6.45 -9.67
N GLN A 91 -14.88 -5.52 -9.79
CA GLN A 91 -13.50 -5.82 -10.18
C GLN A 91 -12.56 -5.59 -9.00
N ARG A 92 -11.72 -6.60 -8.74
CA ARG A 92 -10.62 -6.50 -7.78
C ARG A 92 -9.79 -5.25 -8.09
N PRO A 93 -9.36 -4.48 -7.08
CA PRO A 93 -8.48 -3.34 -7.33
C PRO A 93 -7.22 -3.80 -8.08
N HIS A 94 -7.00 -3.25 -9.27
CA HIS A 94 -5.82 -3.55 -10.08
C HIS A 94 -4.80 -2.42 -9.99
N VAL A 95 -3.52 -2.82 -9.88
CA VAL A 95 -2.38 -1.91 -9.96
C VAL A 95 -1.99 -1.76 -11.43
N SER A 96 -1.85 -0.52 -11.92
CA SER A 96 -1.40 -0.28 -13.32
C SER A 96 0.07 -0.67 -13.48
N PRO A 97 0.40 -1.65 -14.34
CA PRO A 97 1.79 -2.04 -14.59
C PRO A 97 2.63 -0.90 -15.20
N GLU A 98 2.02 0.01 -15.94
CA GLU A 98 2.66 1.20 -16.51
C GLU A 98 3.08 2.17 -15.41
N SER A 99 2.18 2.44 -14.45
CA SER A 99 2.44 3.37 -13.36
C SER A 99 3.54 2.84 -12.43
N VAL A 100 3.54 1.53 -12.14
CA VAL A 100 4.61 0.87 -11.37
C VAL A 100 5.94 0.99 -12.09
N ARG A 101 5.99 0.68 -13.39
CA ARG A 101 7.23 0.78 -14.18
C ARG A 101 7.77 2.22 -14.22
N ALA A 102 6.90 3.21 -14.39
CA ALA A 102 7.32 4.61 -14.40
C ALA A 102 7.86 5.07 -13.04
N PHE A 103 7.24 4.62 -11.94
CA PHE A 103 7.70 4.91 -10.59
C PHE A 103 9.05 4.25 -10.28
N GLU A 104 9.24 2.98 -10.66
CA GLU A 104 10.54 2.30 -10.54
C GLU A 104 11.64 3.01 -11.33
N GLN A 105 11.35 3.36 -12.60
CA GLN A 105 12.29 4.08 -13.45
C GLN A 105 12.72 5.43 -12.85
N ALA A 106 11.80 6.15 -12.20
CA ALA A 106 12.13 7.41 -11.54
C ALA A 106 13.09 7.22 -10.36
N TRP A 107 12.93 6.14 -9.59
CA TRP A 107 13.86 5.77 -8.51
C TRP A 107 15.21 5.28 -9.05
N ASP A 108 15.24 4.50 -10.13
CA ASP A 108 16.49 4.06 -10.76
C ASP A 108 17.34 5.25 -11.21
N LEU A 109 16.71 6.28 -11.80
CA LEU A 109 17.37 7.52 -12.19
C LEU A 109 17.91 8.29 -10.98
N TYR A 110 17.18 8.29 -9.87
CA TYR A 110 17.61 8.94 -8.63
C TYR A 110 18.81 8.22 -8.01
N ASP A 111 18.77 6.89 -7.97
CA ASP A 111 19.86 6.07 -7.43
C ASP A 111 21.14 6.14 -8.29
N GLN A 112 20.99 6.36 -9.61
CA GLN A 112 22.08 6.64 -10.54
C GLN A 112 22.57 8.11 -10.51
N GLN A 113 22.02 8.96 -9.63
CA GLN A 113 22.37 10.38 -9.49
C GLN A 113 22.13 11.23 -10.76
N GLN A 114 21.17 10.83 -11.61
CA GLN A 114 20.83 11.54 -12.84
C GLN A 114 19.82 12.67 -12.58
N ALA A 115 20.23 13.66 -11.79
CA ALA A 115 19.34 14.70 -11.24
C ALA A 115 18.45 15.40 -12.28
N ASP A 116 18.97 15.68 -13.49
CA ASP A 116 18.23 16.36 -14.56
C ASP A 116 17.02 15.56 -15.06
N GLN A 117 17.09 14.23 -15.03
CA GLN A 117 16.00 13.35 -15.52
C GLN A 117 15.03 12.94 -14.41
N VAL A 118 15.47 12.97 -13.15
CA VAL A 118 14.67 12.52 -11.98
C VAL A 118 13.38 13.31 -11.84
N VAL A 119 13.46 14.64 -11.97
CA VAL A 119 12.29 15.53 -11.81
C VAL A 119 11.24 15.23 -12.86
N ASP A 120 11.64 15.08 -14.12
CA ASP A 120 10.74 14.76 -15.22
C ASP A 120 10.16 13.33 -15.09
N ALA A 121 10.97 12.36 -14.65
CA ALA A 121 10.55 10.99 -14.45
C ALA A 121 9.49 10.88 -13.34
N PHE A 122 9.72 11.49 -12.16
CA PHE A 122 8.70 11.53 -11.10
C PHE A 122 7.46 12.33 -11.51
N SER A 123 7.63 13.42 -12.28
CA SER A 123 6.49 14.14 -12.84
C SER A 123 5.66 13.29 -13.80
N GLY A 124 6.29 12.35 -14.52
CA GLY A 124 5.64 11.43 -15.45
C GLY A 124 5.06 10.16 -14.80
N ALA A 125 5.49 9.82 -13.57
CA ALA A 125 5.05 8.62 -12.86
C ALA A 125 3.57 8.69 -12.42
N GLY A 126 3.00 9.89 -12.35
CA GLY A 126 1.58 10.13 -12.12
C GLY A 126 1.33 11.09 -10.95
N THR A 127 0.06 11.23 -10.56
CA THR A 127 -0.36 12.11 -9.45
C THR A 127 -1.32 11.38 -8.53
N PRO A 128 -1.38 11.76 -7.23
CA PRO A 128 -2.39 11.26 -6.32
C PRO A 128 -3.82 11.49 -6.85
N ARG A 129 -4.75 10.64 -6.39
CA ARG A 129 -6.17 10.78 -6.71
C ARG A 129 -6.75 12.05 -6.03
N PRO A 130 -7.52 12.89 -6.74
CA PRO A 130 -8.09 14.12 -6.17
C PRO A 130 -8.87 13.94 -4.87
N GLU A 131 -9.55 12.80 -4.72
CA GLU A 131 -10.36 12.44 -3.55
C GLU A 131 -9.55 12.48 -2.25
N THR A 132 -8.26 12.15 -2.31
CA THR A 132 -7.35 12.19 -1.15
C THR A 132 -7.13 13.61 -0.61
N LEU A 133 -7.43 14.63 -1.41
CA LEU A 133 -7.28 16.05 -1.07
C LEU A 133 -8.60 16.74 -0.73
N TYR A 134 -9.73 16.03 -0.72
CA TYR A 134 -11.04 16.65 -0.50
C TYR A 134 -11.16 17.38 0.84
N ARG A 135 -10.81 16.71 1.95
CA ARG A 135 -10.86 17.32 3.29
C ARG A 135 -9.93 18.53 3.39
N PHE A 136 -8.76 18.44 2.76
CA PHE A 136 -7.80 19.54 2.68
C PHE A 136 -8.39 20.75 1.96
N LEU A 137 -9.00 20.56 0.78
CA LEU A 137 -9.65 21.62 0.02
C LEU A 137 -10.87 22.19 0.77
N GLN A 138 -11.75 21.34 1.30
CA GLN A 138 -12.93 21.75 2.08
C GLN A 138 -12.56 22.69 3.24
N ARG A 139 -11.48 22.38 3.95
CA ARG A 139 -10.94 23.25 5.01
C ARG A 139 -10.48 24.60 4.47
N ILE A 140 -9.75 24.63 3.36
CA ILE A 140 -9.27 25.89 2.75
C ILE A 140 -10.46 26.74 2.28
N LEU A 141 -11.44 26.14 1.61
CA LEU A 141 -12.65 26.82 1.16
C LEU A 141 -13.40 27.46 2.34
N ARG A 142 -13.64 26.69 3.40
CA ARG A 142 -14.33 27.17 4.60
C ARG A 142 -13.57 28.30 5.28
N GLN A 143 -12.24 28.18 5.42
CA GLN A 143 -11.38 29.23 5.99
C GLN A 143 -11.40 30.53 5.17
N ASN A 144 -11.71 30.46 3.88
CA ASN A 144 -11.84 31.61 2.98
C ASN A 144 -13.30 32.06 2.77
N GLY A 145 -14.26 31.51 3.51
CA GLY A 145 -15.67 31.86 3.41
C GLY A 145 -16.33 31.45 2.10
N VAL A 146 -15.85 30.37 1.48
CA VAL A 146 -16.40 29.80 0.24
C VAL A 146 -17.23 28.56 0.58
N ASP A 147 -18.45 28.52 0.05
CA ASP A 147 -19.36 27.40 0.26
C ASP A 147 -18.99 26.20 -0.60
N TYR A 148 -19.30 25.02 -0.08
CA TYR A 148 -19.19 23.77 -0.81
C TYR A 148 -20.34 22.81 -0.51
N LEU A 149 -20.52 21.86 -1.41
CA LEU A 149 -21.49 20.78 -1.32
C LEU A 149 -20.81 19.47 -1.70
N VAL A 150 -21.05 18.40 -0.94
CA VAL A 150 -20.78 17.03 -1.43
C VAL A 150 -22.05 16.48 -2.05
N ALA A 151 -22.00 16.15 -3.35
CA ALA A 151 -23.12 15.54 -4.06
C ALA A 151 -23.47 14.16 -3.47
N PRO A 152 -24.70 13.63 -3.67
CA PRO A 152 -25.01 12.26 -3.26
C PRO A 152 -24.08 11.22 -3.92
N TYR A 153 -23.79 11.40 -5.21
CA TYR A 153 -22.94 10.52 -6.02
C TYR A 153 -22.01 11.37 -6.91
N SER A 154 -22.42 11.72 -8.14
CA SER A 154 -21.59 12.49 -9.08
C SER A 154 -21.75 14.01 -8.90
N ALA A 155 -20.61 14.72 -8.80
CA ALA A 155 -20.57 16.17 -8.82
C ALA A 155 -21.05 16.76 -10.16
N ALA A 156 -20.73 16.11 -11.28
CA ALA A 156 -21.17 16.52 -12.62
C ALA A 156 -22.71 16.50 -12.73
N ALA A 157 -23.34 15.45 -12.22
CA ALA A 157 -24.80 15.35 -12.18
C ALA A 157 -25.43 16.43 -11.28
N GLN A 158 -24.86 16.64 -10.09
CA GLN A 158 -25.34 17.66 -9.15
C GLN A 158 -25.19 19.08 -9.73
N LEU A 159 -24.06 19.40 -10.37
CA LEU A 159 -23.84 20.68 -11.04
C LEU A 159 -24.84 20.89 -12.19
N SER A 160 -25.13 19.85 -12.97
CA SER A 160 -26.14 19.93 -14.02
C SER A 160 -27.53 20.25 -13.46
N TYR A 161 -27.89 19.74 -12.28
CA TYR A 161 -29.13 20.10 -11.62
C TYR A 161 -29.12 21.57 -11.15
N LEU A 162 -28.05 22.01 -10.48
CA LEU A 162 -27.93 23.36 -9.93
C LEU A 162 -27.92 24.47 -11.00
N ALA A 163 -27.54 24.14 -12.23
CA ALA A 163 -27.55 25.07 -13.36
C ALA A 163 -28.88 25.11 -14.12
N LYS A 164 -29.88 24.30 -13.74
CA LYS A 164 -31.19 24.22 -14.39
C LYS A 164 -32.28 24.93 -13.60
N GLY A 165 -33.42 25.16 -14.25
CA GLY A 165 -34.64 25.70 -13.64
C GLY A 165 -34.87 27.19 -13.93
N THR A 166 -35.95 27.73 -13.36
CA THR A 166 -36.31 29.16 -13.53
C THR A 166 -35.46 30.09 -12.68
N THR A 167 -34.82 29.56 -11.65
CA THR A 167 -33.90 30.25 -10.73
C THR A 167 -32.67 29.37 -10.50
N PRO A 168 -31.75 29.30 -11.47
CA PRO A 168 -30.56 28.47 -11.32
C PRO A 168 -29.69 28.97 -10.16
N LEU A 169 -29.12 28.04 -9.39
CA LEU A 169 -28.17 28.34 -8.31
C LEU A 169 -26.74 28.54 -8.84
N VAL A 170 -26.47 28.07 -10.06
CA VAL A 170 -25.18 28.18 -10.74
C VAL A 170 -25.39 28.75 -12.16
N ASP A 171 -24.65 29.80 -12.50
CA ASP A 171 -24.72 30.45 -13.82
C ASP A 171 -23.77 29.83 -14.85
N ALA A 172 -22.64 29.29 -14.39
CA ALA A 172 -21.63 28.65 -15.23
C ALA A 172 -20.97 27.47 -14.52
N ILE A 173 -20.71 26.38 -15.26
CA ILE A 173 -20.07 25.19 -14.71
C ILE A 173 -18.62 25.12 -15.16
N CYS A 174 -17.71 24.94 -14.21
CA CYS A 174 -16.31 24.59 -14.43
C CYS A 174 -16.06 23.15 -14.02
N GLY A 175 -15.68 22.28 -14.97
CA GLY A 175 -15.53 20.86 -14.70
C GLY A 175 -14.94 20.06 -15.86
N PRO A 176 -14.85 18.74 -15.70
CA PRO A 176 -14.34 17.86 -16.74
C PRO A 176 -15.38 17.70 -17.86
N THR A 177 -14.96 17.24 -19.03
CA THR A 177 -15.86 17.01 -20.18
C THR A 177 -16.97 16.00 -19.93
N GLU A 178 -16.86 15.15 -18.91
CA GLU A 178 -17.95 14.26 -18.45
C GLU A 178 -19.21 15.02 -18.03
N VAL A 179 -19.11 16.31 -17.67
CA VAL A 179 -20.29 17.17 -17.45
C VAL A 179 -21.18 17.25 -18.70
N LEU A 180 -20.61 17.15 -19.90
CA LEU A 180 -21.36 17.19 -21.17
C LEU A 180 -22.20 15.92 -21.43
N LEU A 181 -22.00 14.84 -20.65
CA LEU A 181 -22.90 13.69 -20.64
C LEU A 181 -24.27 14.06 -20.08
N PHE A 182 -24.31 15.08 -19.21
CA PHE A 182 -25.54 15.66 -18.70
C PHE A 182 -26.02 16.79 -19.62
N ASP A 183 -27.18 17.32 -19.29
CA ASP A 183 -27.84 18.37 -20.06
C ASP A 183 -27.29 19.74 -19.64
N VAL A 184 -26.06 19.99 -20.11
CA VAL A 184 -25.28 21.21 -19.91
C VAL A 184 -24.75 21.67 -21.27
N ASP A 185 -25.07 22.91 -21.65
CA ASP A 185 -24.72 23.46 -22.97
C ASP A 185 -23.35 24.11 -23.03
N LYS A 186 -22.91 24.75 -21.94
CA LYS A 186 -21.65 25.49 -21.84
C LYS A 186 -20.82 24.96 -20.69
N LEU A 187 -19.54 24.71 -20.96
CA LEU A 187 -18.61 24.16 -19.98
C LEU A 187 -17.32 24.97 -19.98
N ILE A 188 -16.94 25.50 -18.81
CA ILE A 188 -15.59 26.00 -18.55
C ILE A 188 -14.69 24.79 -18.28
N THR A 189 -13.66 24.59 -19.10
CA THR A 189 -12.74 23.45 -18.97
C THR A 189 -11.49 23.81 -18.20
N ARG A 190 -11.10 25.08 -18.20
CA ARG A 190 -9.90 25.57 -17.48
C ARG A 190 -10.06 27.02 -17.05
N ILE A 191 -9.51 27.35 -15.90
CA ILE A 191 -9.37 28.73 -15.40
C ILE A 191 -7.88 29.00 -15.19
N ASP A 192 -7.39 30.08 -15.78
CA ASP A 192 -6.02 30.57 -15.62
C ASP A 192 -6.04 31.88 -14.84
N ILE A 193 -5.10 32.05 -13.90
CA ILE A 193 -4.94 33.30 -13.15
C ILE A 193 -3.92 34.25 -13.75
N ASP A 194 -3.02 33.75 -14.59
CA ASP A 194 -1.97 34.54 -15.23
C ASP A 194 -1.75 34.08 -16.68
N PRO A 195 -2.36 34.76 -17.66
CA PRO A 195 -3.30 35.88 -17.52
C PRO A 195 -4.65 35.43 -16.92
N ALA A 196 -5.39 36.34 -16.28
CA ALA A 196 -6.68 36.09 -15.66
C ALA A 196 -7.80 35.83 -16.71
N GLN A 197 -7.90 34.60 -17.20
CA GLN A 197 -8.84 34.18 -18.24
C GLN A 197 -9.41 32.79 -17.96
N PHE A 198 -10.48 32.42 -18.66
CA PHE A 198 -11.01 31.06 -18.65
C PHE A 198 -11.21 30.53 -20.06
N HIS A 199 -11.09 29.21 -20.18
CA HIS A 199 -11.29 28.46 -21.41
C HIS A 199 -12.60 27.67 -21.33
N TRP A 200 -13.39 27.73 -22.38
CA TRP A 200 -14.72 27.13 -22.40
C TRP A 200 -15.07 26.56 -23.77
N VAL A 201 -16.08 25.69 -23.78
CA VAL A 201 -16.62 25.02 -24.96
C VAL A 201 -18.14 24.97 -24.88
N THR A 202 -18.79 24.79 -26.04
CA THR A 202 -20.22 24.49 -26.09
C THR A 202 -20.49 23.09 -26.61
N LYS A 203 -21.53 22.46 -26.09
CA LYS A 203 -22.03 21.17 -26.58
C LYS A 203 -22.39 21.25 -28.07
N GLN A 204 -23.00 22.36 -28.50
CA GLN A 204 -23.34 22.62 -29.90
C GLN A 204 -22.10 22.59 -30.81
N THR A 205 -21.02 23.28 -30.44
CA THR A 205 -19.78 23.28 -31.23
C THR A 205 -19.20 21.86 -31.36
N CYS A 206 -19.19 21.09 -30.26
CA CYS A 206 -18.77 19.69 -30.29
C CYS A 206 -19.62 18.87 -31.25
N GLN A 207 -20.95 19.01 -31.20
CA GLN A 207 -21.88 18.29 -32.06
C GLN A 207 -21.69 18.62 -33.54
N GLU A 208 -21.56 19.90 -33.87
CA GLU A 208 -21.40 20.39 -35.24
C GLU A 208 -20.10 19.86 -35.87
N GLU A 209 -18.98 19.96 -35.15
CA GLU A 209 -17.67 19.49 -35.63
C GLU A 209 -17.54 17.96 -35.65
N LEU A 210 -18.21 17.24 -34.75
CA LEU A 210 -18.21 15.78 -34.71
C LEU A 210 -19.22 15.15 -35.69
N THR A 211 -19.32 15.69 -36.91
CA THR A 211 -20.23 15.21 -37.98
C THR A 211 -21.72 15.40 -37.70
N ARG A 212 -22.10 16.46 -36.96
CA ARG A 212 -23.48 16.85 -36.64
C ARG A 212 -24.24 15.73 -35.91
N LEU A 213 -23.69 15.28 -34.78
CA LEU A 213 -24.38 14.31 -33.91
C LEU A 213 -25.59 14.96 -33.24
N SER A 214 -26.70 14.22 -33.11
CA SER A 214 -27.81 14.64 -32.23
C SER A 214 -27.40 14.60 -30.75
N ASN A 215 -28.24 15.12 -29.85
CA ASN A 215 -28.00 15.03 -28.40
C ASN A 215 -27.82 13.57 -27.93
N GLU A 216 -28.68 12.66 -28.41
CA GLU A 216 -28.59 11.23 -28.06
C GLU A 216 -27.33 10.58 -28.66
N GLN A 217 -27.04 10.84 -29.93
CA GLN A 217 -25.84 10.30 -30.59
C GLN A 217 -24.54 10.81 -29.96
N PHE A 218 -24.53 12.06 -29.51
CA PHE A 218 -23.39 12.66 -28.81
C PHE A 218 -23.18 12.00 -27.45
N LEU A 219 -24.25 11.74 -26.69
CA LEU A 219 -24.20 11.02 -25.43
C LEU A 219 -23.67 9.59 -25.62
N ASP A 220 -24.24 8.83 -26.56
CA ASP A 220 -23.79 7.48 -26.95
C ASP A 220 -22.28 7.48 -27.26
N PHE A 221 -21.85 8.40 -28.14
CA PHE A 221 -20.47 8.49 -28.57
C PHE A 221 -19.52 8.82 -27.40
N CYS A 222 -19.87 9.81 -26.57
CA CYS A 222 -19.07 10.21 -25.42
C CYS A 222 -18.94 9.10 -24.37
N LEU A 223 -20.00 8.31 -24.14
CA LEU A 223 -19.93 7.14 -23.26
C LEU A 223 -18.95 6.08 -23.80
N LEU A 224 -18.98 5.79 -25.10
CA LEU A 224 -18.06 4.83 -25.74
C LEU A 224 -16.60 5.28 -25.72
N LEU A 225 -16.32 6.59 -25.71
CA LEU A 225 -14.97 7.13 -25.58
C LEU A 225 -14.33 6.90 -24.20
N GLY A 226 -15.13 6.51 -23.20
CA GLY A 226 -14.70 6.23 -21.84
C GLY A 226 -15.00 7.37 -20.86
N SER A 227 -15.59 7.01 -19.72
CA SER A 227 -15.98 7.90 -18.63
C SER A 227 -15.89 7.17 -17.29
N SER A 228 -16.27 7.82 -16.19
CA SER A 228 -16.44 7.13 -14.89
C SER A 228 -17.60 6.12 -14.90
N PHE A 229 -18.54 6.24 -15.84
CA PHE A 229 -19.72 5.35 -15.96
C PHE A 229 -19.45 4.13 -16.83
N LEU A 230 -18.54 4.22 -17.80
CA LEU A 230 -18.27 3.18 -18.78
C LEU A 230 -16.80 3.22 -19.21
N PRO A 231 -16.05 2.09 -19.13
CA PRO A 231 -14.70 2.04 -19.70
C PRO A 231 -14.75 2.26 -21.21
N THR A 232 -13.63 2.73 -21.79
CA THR A 232 -13.50 2.93 -23.24
C THR A 232 -13.89 1.67 -24.01
N PHE A 233 -14.61 1.85 -25.13
CA PHE A 233 -15.02 0.74 -25.98
C PHE A 233 -13.78 -0.03 -26.47
N PRO A 234 -13.66 -1.36 -26.26
CA PRO A 234 -12.42 -2.09 -26.53
C PRO A 234 -11.88 -1.93 -27.95
N ALA A 235 -12.74 -1.77 -28.94
CA ALA A 235 -12.33 -1.58 -30.33
C ALA A 235 -11.65 -0.21 -30.57
N PHE A 236 -11.88 0.78 -29.70
CA PHE A 236 -11.18 2.08 -29.72
C PHE A 236 -9.79 2.03 -29.09
N GLU A 237 -9.44 0.95 -28.40
CA GLU A 237 -8.12 0.78 -27.77
C GLU A 237 -7.12 0.01 -28.66
N ASN A 238 -7.52 -0.42 -29.87
CA ASN A 238 -6.77 -1.39 -30.66
C ASN A 238 -5.46 -0.83 -31.26
N PRO A 239 -4.28 -1.39 -30.93
CA PRO A 239 -2.96 -0.94 -31.39
C PRO A 239 -2.58 -1.33 -32.83
N GLN A 240 -3.50 -1.90 -33.62
CA GLN A 240 -3.22 -2.36 -35.00
C GLN A 240 -3.04 -1.25 -36.04
N PHE A 241 -3.24 0.02 -35.69
CA PHE A 241 -3.01 1.15 -36.59
C PHE A 241 -1.58 1.69 -36.40
N PRO A 242 -0.81 1.93 -37.47
CA PRO A 242 0.47 2.64 -37.36
C PRO A 242 0.23 4.10 -36.94
N GLY A 243 0.17 4.37 -35.64
CA GLY A 243 -0.06 5.69 -35.03
C GLY A 243 -0.83 5.65 -33.70
N LYS A 244 -0.90 6.79 -32.98
CA LYS A 244 -1.75 6.94 -31.78
C LYS A 244 -3.22 6.91 -32.23
N PHE A 245 -4.04 6.02 -31.69
CA PHE A 245 -5.49 6.02 -31.94
C PHE A 245 -6.09 7.36 -31.50
N THR A 246 -6.95 7.97 -32.32
CA THR A 246 -7.47 9.33 -32.12
C THR A 246 -9.00 9.33 -32.06
N LEU A 247 -9.57 10.40 -31.54
CA LEU A 247 -11.03 10.60 -31.53
C LEU A 247 -11.65 10.50 -32.94
N GLN A 248 -10.93 10.90 -33.99
CA GLN A 248 -11.43 10.79 -35.37
C GLN A 248 -11.59 9.34 -35.83
N HIS A 249 -10.68 8.45 -35.42
CA HIS A 249 -10.80 7.02 -35.72
C HIS A 249 -12.03 6.40 -35.02
N ALA A 250 -12.23 6.72 -33.73
CA ALA A 250 -13.44 6.32 -33.00
C ALA A 250 -14.71 6.85 -33.68
N LEU A 251 -14.71 8.12 -34.11
CA LEU A 251 -15.86 8.74 -34.78
C LEU A 251 -16.18 8.07 -36.13
N GLN A 252 -15.15 7.70 -36.90
CA GLN A 252 -15.34 6.95 -38.15
C GLN A 252 -15.98 5.59 -37.89
N MET A 253 -15.50 4.85 -36.89
CA MET A 253 -16.08 3.56 -36.50
C MET A 253 -17.53 3.72 -36.02
N PHE A 254 -17.81 4.71 -35.19
CA PHE A 254 -19.16 5.00 -34.72
C PHE A 254 -20.12 5.36 -35.87
N ASN A 255 -19.65 6.13 -36.86
CA ASN A 255 -20.41 6.44 -38.07
C ASN A 255 -20.70 5.18 -38.90
N LEU A 256 -19.73 4.29 -39.08
CA LEU A 256 -19.93 2.99 -39.76
C LEU A 256 -20.89 2.06 -38.99
N GLY A 257 -20.92 2.20 -37.66
CA GLY A 257 -21.89 1.56 -36.76
C GLY A 257 -23.30 2.16 -36.83
N GLY A 258 -23.58 3.07 -37.77
CA GLY A 258 -24.89 3.72 -37.90
C GLY A 258 -25.18 4.77 -36.82
N ARG A 259 -24.14 5.31 -36.17
CA ARG A 259 -24.23 6.30 -35.08
C ARG A 259 -25.10 5.81 -33.91
N SER A 260 -24.99 4.52 -33.60
CA SER A 260 -25.74 3.86 -32.53
C SER A 260 -24.76 3.01 -31.74
N ALA A 261 -24.66 3.25 -30.43
CA ALA A 261 -23.77 2.46 -29.59
C ALA A 261 -24.18 0.99 -29.56
N LEU A 262 -25.48 0.68 -29.53
CA LEU A 262 -25.99 -0.70 -29.54
C LEU A 262 -25.66 -1.41 -30.86
N SER A 263 -25.81 -0.71 -31.99
CA SER A 263 -25.48 -1.26 -33.30
C SER A 263 -23.98 -1.50 -33.44
N LEU A 264 -23.15 -0.59 -32.93
CA LEU A 264 -21.70 -0.79 -32.89
C LEU A 264 -21.30 -1.96 -31.97
N CYS A 265 -21.88 -2.07 -30.78
CA CYS A 265 -21.63 -3.20 -29.89
C CYS A 265 -22.00 -4.54 -30.54
N ALA A 266 -23.13 -4.60 -31.26
CA ALA A 266 -23.55 -5.81 -31.99
C ALA A 266 -22.56 -6.18 -33.12
N GLN A 267 -21.99 -5.19 -33.83
CA GLN A 267 -20.97 -5.46 -34.86
C GLN A 267 -19.68 -6.06 -34.31
N PHE A 268 -19.37 -5.83 -33.02
CA PHE A 268 -18.18 -6.34 -32.34
C PHE A 268 -18.55 -7.37 -31.27
N GLU A 269 -19.71 -8.03 -31.39
CA GLU A 269 -20.15 -9.02 -30.40
C GLU A 269 -19.20 -10.22 -30.29
N ASP A 270 -18.48 -10.55 -31.35
CA ASP A 270 -17.46 -11.62 -31.34
C ASP A 270 -16.10 -11.18 -30.79
N ASN A 271 -15.91 -9.88 -30.47
CA ASN A 271 -14.64 -9.41 -29.92
C ASN A 271 -14.46 -9.94 -28.49
N PRO A 272 -13.37 -10.67 -28.17
CA PRO A 272 -13.19 -11.28 -26.86
C PRO A 272 -13.30 -10.29 -25.69
N ARG A 273 -12.73 -9.07 -25.84
CA ARG A 273 -12.80 -8.05 -24.78
C ARG A 273 -14.20 -7.47 -24.62
N VAL A 274 -14.98 -7.39 -25.69
CA VAL A 274 -16.39 -6.93 -25.64
C VAL A 274 -17.25 -7.98 -24.92
N LEU A 275 -17.04 -9.26 -25.21
CA LEU A 275 -17.69 -10.40 -24.56
C LEU A 275 -17.33 -10.50 -23.07
N ASP A 276 -16.05 -10.52 -22.75
CA ASP A 276 -15.54 -10.65 -21.37
C ASP A 276 -16.06 -9.53 -20.47
N LEU A 277 -16.19 -8.31 -21.02
CA LEU A 277 -16.72 -7.16 -20.28
C LEU A 277 -18.25 -7.15 -20.22
N GLN A 278 -18.95 -7.98 -21.02
CA GLN A 278 -20.39 -7.86 -21.26
C GLN A 278 -20.75 -6.41 -21.63
N TYR A 279 -19.97 -5.83 -22.55
CA TYR A 279 -19.91 -4.39 -22.72
C TYR A 279 -21.27 -3.76 -23.08
N THR A 280 -22.10 -4.44 -23.88
CA THR A 280 -23.46 -3.99 -24.23
C THR A 280 -24.34 -3.77 -23.01
N ASP A 281 -24.25 -4.65 -22.01
CA ASP A 281 -25.00 -4.52 -20.77
C ASP A 281 -24.48 -3.34 -19.93
N ARG A 282 -23.15 -3.24 -19.77
CA ARG A 282 -22.51 -2.11 -19.09
C ARG A 282 -22.89 -0.76 -19.73
N TYR A 283 -22.92 -0.72 -21.06
CA TYR A 283 -23.35 0.46 -21.82
C TYR A 283 -24.79 0.86 -21.47
N LYS A 284 -25.74 -0.08 -21.49
CA LYS A 284 -27.14 0.18 -21.11
C LYS A 284 -27.24 0.70 -19.68
N ARG A 285 -26.51 0.08 -18.74
CA ARG A 285 -26.47 0.50 -17.33
C ARG A 285 -25.89 1.90 -17.17
N ALA A 286 -24.81 2.23 -17.89
CA ALA A 286 -24.19 3.55 -17.89
C ALA A 286 -25.14 4.61 -18.46
N LEU A 287 -25.81 4.32 -19.58
CA LEU A 287 -26.79 5.22 -20.19
C LEU A 287 -27.95 5.53 -19.23
N MET A 288 -28.52 4.50 -18.59
CA MET A 288 -29.60 4.68 -17.61
C MET A 288 -29.13 5.44 -16.36
N THR A 289 -27.89 5.18 -15.92
CA THR A 289 -27.25 5.87 -14.80
C THR A 289 -27.09 7.37 -15.07
N VAL A 290 -26.73 7.76 -16.30
CA VAL A 290 -26.61 9.18 -16.68
C VAL A 290 -27.99 9.82 -16.83
N LYS A 291 -28.94 9.16 -17.51
CA LYS A 291 -30.28 9.69 -17.75
C LYS A 291 -31.09 9.90 -16.46
N HIS A 292 -30.97 8.97 -15.51
CA HIS A 292 -31.76 8.96 -14.27
C HIS A 292 -30.87 9.14 -13.02
N HIS A 293 -29.76 9.88 -13.15
CA HIS A 293 -28.81 10.04 -12.05
C HIS A 293 -29.47 10.66 -10.81
N VAL A 294 -28.91 10.36 -9.64
CA VAL A 294 -29.43 10.85 -8.36
C VAL A 294 -28.78 12.16 -7.98
N TYR A 295 -29.58 13.14 -7.57
CA TYR A 295 -29.15 14.45 -7.09
C TYR A 295 -29.85 14.80 -5.77
N MET A 296 -29.36 15.85 -5.12
CA MET A 296 -29.97 16.48 -3.95
C MET A 296 -30.58 17.82 -4.36
N ASP A 297 -31.86 18.05 -4.04
CA ASP A 297 -32.52 19.32 -4.30
C ASP A 297 -32.25 20.40 -3.23
N GLU A 298 -32.79 21.60 -3.43
CA GLU A 298 -32.61 22.75 -2.54
C GLU A 298 -33.19 22.52 -1.13
N GLU A 299 -34.19 21.65 -1.01
CA GLU A 299 -34.76 21.24 0.27
C GLU A 299 -33.99 20.08 0.94
N GLY A 300 -32.94 19.55 0.29
CA GLY A 300 -32.13 18.45 0.77
C GLY A 300 -32.72 17.06 0.53
N ARG A 301 -33.80 16.95 -0.27
CA ARG A 301 -34.37 15.66 -0.66
C ARG A 301 -33.49 15.02 -1.73
N VAL A 302 -33.40 13.69 -1.68
CA VAL A 302 -32.53 12.93 -2.59
C VAL A 302 -33.38 12.04 -3.51
N GLY A 303 -33.21 12.22 -4.81
CA GLY A 303 -34.03 11.53 -5.82
C GLY A 303 -33.42 11.52 -7.22
N PRO A 304 -33.96 10.72 -8.15
CA PRO A 304 -33.51 10.66 -9.54
C PRO A 304 -33.94 11.90 -10.33
N MET A 305 -33.18 12.25 -11.39
CA MET A 305 -33.46 13.36 -12.32
C MET A 305 -34.82 13.32 -13.01
N ASP A 306 -35.34 12.12 -13.29
CA ASP A 306 -36.59 11.93 -14.03
C ASP A 306 -37.46 10.88 -13.32
N PRO A 307 -38.05 11.21 -12.15
CA PRO A 307 -38.73 10.24 -11.31
C PRO A 307 -39.95 9.60 -11.98
N GLU A 308 -40.57 10.25 -12.95
CA GLU A 308 -41.75 9.75 -13.66
C GLU A 308 -41.41 8.59 -14.60
N ASN A 309 -40.24 8.63 -15.25
CA ASN A 309 -39.78 7.57 -16.16
C ASN A 309 -38.71 6.67 -15.54
N THR A 310 -38.40 6.85 -14.26
CA THR A 310 -37.40 6.06 -13.55
C THR A 310 -37.99 4.73 -13.07
N SER A 311 -37.27 3.62 -13.32
CA SER A 311 -37.67 2.30 -12.85
C SER A 311 -37.45 2.11 -11.33
N ASN A 312 -38.20 1.20 -10.71
CA ASN A 312 -38.09 0.91 -9.27
C ASN A 312 -36.77 0.19 -8.87
N ASP A 313 -36.07 -0.38 -9.83
CA ASP A 313 -34.81 -1.13 -9.67
C ASP A 313 -33.54 -0.26 -9.81
N MET A 314 -33.66 1.08 -9.87
CA MET A 314 -32.49 1.98 -9.98
C MET A 314 -31.41 1.77 -8.91
N HIS A 315 -31.78 1.22 -7.76
CA HIS A 315 -30.84 0.89 -6.70
C HIS A 315 -29.81 -0.19 -7.12
N GLU A 316 -30.10 -0.98 -8.16
CA GLU A 316 -29.16 -1.92 -8.77
C GLU A 316 -28.15 -1.23 -9.71
N LEU A 317 -28.48 -0.03 -10.21
CA LEU A 317 -27.65 0.74 -11.15
C LEU A 317 -26.82 1.80 -10.44
N ILE A 318 -27.44 2.61 -9.57
CA ILE A 318 -26.77 3.68 -8.84
C ILE A 318 -26.21 3.16 -7.53
N GLY A 319 -26.97 2.37 -6.79
CA GLY A 319 -26.58 1.88 -5.47
C GLY A 319 -27.73 1.96 -4.48
N GLN A 320 -27.54 1.30 -3.35
CA GLN A 320 -28.58 1.20 -2.33
C GLN A 320 -28.84 2.55 -1.67
N ARG A 321 -30.13 2.88 -1.50
CA ARG A 321 -30.57 4.14 -0.90
C ARG A 321 -30.27 4.16 0.60
N LEU A 322 -29.61 5.23 1.05
CA LEU A 322 -29.43 5.55 2.46
C LEU A 322 -30.52 6.52 2.96
N PRO A 323 -30.69 6.68 4.28
CA PRO A 323 -31.54 7.74 4.82
C PRO A 323 -31.06 9.14 4.37
N GLU A 324 -31.99 10.06 4.13
CA GLU A 324 -31.69 11.45 3.69
C GLU A 324 -30.74 12.18 4.64
N GLU A 325 -30.87 11.91 5.95
CA GLU A 325 -30.00 12.46 6.99
C GLU A 325 -28.51 12.12 6.76
N LEU A 326 -28.19 10.92 6.23
CA LEU A 326 -26.80 10.57 5.90
C LEU A 326 -26.28 11.35 4.69
N TYR A 327 -27.11 11.54 3.67
CA TYR A 327 -26.74 12.37 2.52
C TYR A 327 -26.51 13.83 2.95
N PHE A 328 -27.30 14.34 3.89
CA PHE A 328 -27.07 15.66 4.48
C PHE A 328 -25.73 15.73 5.24
N TYR A 329 -25.39 14.73 6.06
CA TYR A 329 -24.09 14.71 6.74
C TYR A 329 -22.91 14.57 5.79
N LEU A 330 -23.06 13.80 4.70
CA LEU A 330 -22.10 13.78 3.60
C LEU A 330 -21.96 15.17 2.96
N SER A 331 -23.09 15.82 2.64
CA SER A 331 -23.13 17.11 1.94
C SER A 331 -22.45 18.24 2.72
N LYS A 332 -22.49 18.19 4.06
CA LYS A 332 -21.77 19.10 4.96
C LYS A 332 -20.34 18.64 5.29
N GLY A 333 -19.93 17.45 4.85
CA GLY A 333 -18.62 16.86 5.12
C GLY A 333 -18.45 16.29 6.52
N VAL A 334 -19.51 16.17 7.31
CA VAL A 334 -19.50 15.57 8.66
C VAL A 334 -19.13 14.07 8.58
N LEU A 335 -19.57 13.41 7.52
CA LEU A 335 -19.28 12.01 7.21
C LEU A 335 -18.50 11.91 5.89
N GLY A 336 -17.56 10.98 5.80
CA GLY A 336 -16.85 10.60 4.58
C GLY A 336 -17.56 9.47 3.83
N PRO A 337 -17.30 9.30 2.52
CA PRO A 337 -18.03 8.34 1.70
C PRO A 337 -17.63 6.87 1.95
N ASP A 338 -16.44 6.60 2.50
CA ASP A 338 -15.88 5.25 2.63
C ASP A 338 -16.78 4.26 3.39
N VAL A 339 -17.13 4.58 4.64
CA VAL A 339 -17.94 3.67 5.48
C VAL A 339 -19.36 3.47 4.94
N PRO A 340 -20.07 4.54 4.49
CA PRO A 340 -21.29 4.39 3.72
C PRO A 340 -21.14 3.51 2.47
N ASN A 341 -20.08 3.69 1.68
CA ASN A 341 -19.80 2.88 0.49
C ASN A 341 -19.62 1.40 0.85
N TYR A 342 -18.92 1.08 1.95
CA TYR A 342 -18.79 -0.31 2.40
C TYR A 342 -20.15 -0.94 2.72
N LEU A 343 -21.07 -0.17 3.32
CA LEU A 343 -22.42 -0.64 3.63
C LEU A 343 -23.29 -0.79 2.40
N THR A 344 -23.22 0.12 1.43
CA THR A 344 -24.06 0.08 0.23
C THR A 344 -23.56 -0.98 -0.77
N SER A 345 -22.24 -1.11 -0.96
CA SER A 345 -21.63 -2.09 -1.85
C SER A 345 -21.59 -3.50 -1.26
N GLY A 346 -21.48 -3.62 0.07
CA GLY A 346 -21.18 -4.90 0.71
C GLY A 346 -19.70 -5.31 0.60
N GLU A 347 -18.82 -4.39 0.22
CA GLU A 347 -17.40 -4.67 -0.02
C GLU A 347 -16.49 -3.57 0.52
N VAL A 348 -15.35 -3.98 1.10
CA VAL A 348 -14.19 -3.13 1.39
C VAL A 348 -13.12 -3.47 0.37
N LEU A 349 -12.90 -2.57 -0.59
CA LEU A 349 -11.89 -2.73 -1.62
C LEU A 349 -10.57 -2.11 -1.15
N VAL A 350 -9.62 -2.95 -0.72
CA VAL A 350 -8.28 -2.51 -0.32
C VAL A 350 -7.40 -2.44 -1.57
N SER A 351 -6.89 -1.25 -1.91
CA SER A 351 -6.07 -0.99 -3.09
C SER A 351 -4.67 -0.53 -2.74
N LEU A 352 -3.69 -0.75 -3.63
CA LEU A 352 -2.37 -0.13 -3.55
C LEU A 352 -2.42 1.29 -4.14
N PRO A 353 -2.21 2.36 -3.34
CA PRO A 353 -2.17 3.72 -3.87
C PRO A 353 -0.96 3.96 -4.77
N LEU A 354 -1.03 4.98 -5.64
CA LEU A 354 0.11 5.38 -6.46
C LEU A 354 1.29 5.84 -5.57
N GLY A 355 2.51 5.46 -5.94
CA GLY A 355 3.73 5.84 -5.22
C GLY A 355 3.97 5.04 -3.94
N VAL A 356 3.22 3.96 -3.73
CA VAL A 356 3.38 3.06 -2.59
C VAL A 356 4.05 1.76 -3.04
N GLU A 357 5.10 1.37 -2.33
CA GLU A 357 5.76 0.07 -2.52
C GLU A 357 4.90 -1.08 -2.05
N ASP A 358 4.77 -2.10 -2.91
CA ASP A 358 4.03 -3.32 -2.59
C ASP A 358 4.87 -4.27 -1.72
N THR A 359 4.92 -3.97 -0.41
CA THR A 359 5.70 -4.73 0.57
C THR A 359 4.81 -5.61 1.44
N GLU A 360 5.36 -6.71 1.99
CA GLU A 360 4.64 -7.60 2.91
C GLU A 360 4.06 -6.85 4.12
N ILE A 361 4.82 -5.91 4.69
CA ILE A 361 4.34 -5.11 5.83
C ILE A 361 3.18 -4.19 5.43
N TYR A 362 3.21 -3.60 4.23
CA TYR A 362 2.11 -2.77 3.75
C TYR A 362 0.86 -3.61 3.49
N ARG A 363 1.00 -4.76 2.82
CA ARG A 363 -0.08 -5.76 2.62
C ARG A 363 -0.70 -6.18 3.95
N HIS A 364 0.12 -6.48 4.96
CA HIS A 364 -0.36 -6.85 6.30
C HIS A 364 -1.16 -5.71 6.95
N VAL A 365 -0.64 -4.49 6.95
CA VAL A 365 -1.30 -3.32 7.57
C VAL A 365 -2.62 -3.00 6.88
N ALA A 366 -2.57 -2.80 5.56
CA ALA A 366 -3.72 -2.43 4.76
C ALA A 366 -4.76 -3.55 4.69
N GLY A 367 -4.34 -4.82 4.60
CA GLY A 367 -5.24 -5.97 4.44
C GLY A 367 -5.82 -6.52 5.75
N SER A 368 -5.03 -6.56 6.84
CA SER A 368 -5.42 -7.30 8.05
C SER A 368 -5.34 -6.50 9.35
N ALA A 369 -4.26 -5.74 9.59
CA ALA A 369 -4.06 -5.08 10.89
C ALA A 369 -5.11 -4.00 11.18
N LEU A 370 -5.59 -3.31 10.13
CA LEU A 370 -6.59 -2.24 10.24
C LEU A 370 -8.04 -2.76 10.20
N THR A 371 -8.26 -4.03 9.88
CA THR A 371 -9.61 -4.62 9.80
C THR A 371 -10.43 -4.45 11.08
N PRO A 372 -9.89 -4.60 12.31
CA PRO A 372 -10.65 -4.32 13.53
C PRO A 372 -11.19 -2.89 13.61
N ILE A 373 -10.42 -1.87 13.20
CA ILE A 373 -10.89 -0.47 13.19
C ILE A 373 -11.99 -0.28 12.16
N ARG A 374 -11.82 -0.84 10.95
CA ARG A 374 -12.85 -0.80 9.90
C ARG A 374 -14.14 -1.45 10.36
N THR A 375 -14.04 -2.63 10.98
CA THR A 375 -15.19 -3.34 11.57
C THR A 375 -15.90 -2.48 12.60
N GLN A 376 -15.17 -1.84 13.52
CA GLN A 376 -15.78 -0.95 14.52
C GLN A 376 -16.54 0.22 13.86
N ALA A 377 -15.96 0.87 12.85
CA ALA A 377 -16.61 1.97 12.14
C ALA A 377 -17.88 1.50 11.39
N ILE A 378 -17.81 0.38 10.66
CA ILE A 378 -18.94 -0.18 9.92
C ILE A 378 -20.07 -0.59 10.88
N CYS A 379 -19.73 -1.28 11.99
CA CYS A 379 -20.70 -1.66 13.02
C CYS A 379 -21.38 -0.44 13.62
N LEU A 380 -20.62 0.57 14.06
CA LEU A 380 -21.17 1.76 14.71
C LEU A 380 -22.15 2.51 13.81
N LEU A 381 -21.83 2.67 12.52
CA LEU A 381 -22.74 3.29 11.56
C LEU A 381 -23.97 2.41 11.31
N SER A 382 -23.78 1.12 11.01
CA SER A 382 -24.89 0.20 10.70
C SER A 382 -25.87 0.03 11.87
N ASN A 383 -25.41 0.03 13.11
CA ASN A 383 -26.27 -0.05 14.30
C ASN A 383 -27.20 1.16 14.47
N SER A 384 -26.96 2.26 13.74
CA SER A 384 -27.84 3.44 13.70
C SER A 384 -28.76 3.44 12.47
N LEU A 385 -28.73 2.41 11.63
CA LEU A 385 -29.51 2.27 10.41
C LEU A 385 -30.51 1.11 10.49
N HIS A 386 -31.35 0.97 9.47
CA HIS A 386 -32.32 -0.12 9.36
C HIS A 386 -31.66 -1.51 9.49
N ARG A 387 -32.39 -2.49 10.04
CA ARG A 387 -31.92 -3.87 10.28
C ARG A 387 -31.25 -4.52 9.06
N PHE A 388 -31.70 -4.15 7.85
CA PHE A 388 -31.10 -4.56 6.58
C PHE A 388 -29.58 -4.34 6.54
N TYR A 389 -29.08 -3.18 7.00
CA TYR A 389 -27.65 -2.86 7.02
C TYR A 389 -26.91 -3.55 8.19
N GLN A 390 -27.61 -3.91 9.26
CA GLN A 390 -27.02 -4.52 10.46
C GLN A 390 -26.70 -6.01 10.29
N THR A 391 -27.31 -6.69 9.31
CA THR A 391 -27.16 -8.14 9.10
C THR A 391 -26.32 -8.50 7.89
N LYS A 392 -25.67 -7.51 7.24
CA LYS A 392 -24.88 -7.74 6.04
C LYS A 392 -23.58 -8.48 6.33
N VAL A 393 -23.12 -9.21 5.32
CA VAL A 393 -21.74 -9.70 5.23
C VAL A 393 -21.00 -8.73 4.32
N ILE A 394 -19.92 -8.14 4.83
CA ILE A 394 -19.07 -7.21 4.08
C ILE A 394 -17.80 -7.96 3.67
N ASN A 395 -17.56 -8.08 2.37
CA ASN A 395 -16.39 -8.77 1.84
C ASN A 395 -15.20 -7.82 1.76
N VAL A 396 -14.09 -8.17 2.42
CA VAL A 396 -12.83 -7.42 2.33
C VAL A 396 -12.02 -8.04 1.22
N ARG A 397 -11.83 -7.31 0.11
CA ARG A 397 -11.06 -7.76 -1.06
C ARG A 397 -9.76 -7.00 -1.14
N THR A 398 -8.63 -7.70 -1.28
CA THR A 398 -7.31 -7.08 -1.40
C THR A 398 -6.82 -7.03 -2.85
N TRP A 399 -5.85 -6.17 -3.16
CA TRP A 399 -5.30 -6.07 -4.52
C TRP A 399 -4.29 -7.19 -4.85
N TYR A 400 -3.69 -7.83 -3.85
CA TYR A 400 -2.50 -8.66 -4.03
C TYR A 400 -2.76 -10.17 -4.08
N ASP A 401 -3.78 -10.69 -3.38
CA ASP A 401 -4.07 -12.13 -3.36
C ASP A 401 -5.51 -12.44 -2.96
N GLU A 402 -6.20 -13.28 -3.72
CA GLU A 402 -7.57 -13.72 -3.43
C GLU A 402 -7.65 -14.54 -2.14
N LYS A 403 -6.62 -15.31 -1.81
CA LYS A 403 -6.60 -16.12 -0.57
C LYS A 403 -6.58 -15.25 0.69
N SER A 404 -6.21 -13.97 0.56
CA SER A 404 -6.20 -13.01 1.66
C SER A 404 -7.53 -12.26 1.84
N ASP A 405 -8.50 -12.49 0.95
CA ASP A 405 -9.83 -11.92 1.09
C ASP A 405 -10.47 -12.46 2.38
N SER A 406 -11.21 -11.60 3.07
CA SER A 406 -11.89 -11.95 4.32
C SER A 406 -13.31 -11.40 4.33
N SER A 407 -14.08 -11.71 5.36
CA SER A 407 -15.44 -11.18 5.49
C SER A 407 -15.73 -10.71 6.90
N ILE A 408 -16.53 -9.65 7.00
CA ILE A 408 -17.02 -9.06 8.24
C ILE A 408 -18.51 -9.38 8.30
N ASN A 409 -18.91 -10.29 9.19
CA ASN A 409 -20.31 -10.63 9.39
C ASN A 409 -20.92 -9.76 10.48
N LEU A 410 -21.65 -8.71 10.08
CA LEU A 410 -22.21 -7.73 11.01
C LEU A 410 -23.25 -8.35 11.96
N LYS A 411 -23.92 -9.44 11.55
CA LYS A 411 -24.92 -10.12 12.37
C LYS A 411 -24.32 -10.75 13.63
N THR A 412 -23.05 -11.15 13.59
CA THR A 412 -22.37 -11.86 14.69
C THR A 412 -21.60 -10.93 15.62
N ILE A 413 -21.44 -9.66 15.26
CA ILE A 413 -20.62 -8.71 16.01
C ILE A 413 -21.50 -7.97 17.02
N PRO A 414 -21.13 -7.93 18.31
CA PRO A 414 -21.85 -7.15 19.31
C PRO A 414 -21.88 -5.65 18.96
N SER A 415 -22.99 -5.00 19.28
CA SER A 415 -23.10 -3.55 19.14
C SER A 415 -22.12 -2.86 20.09
N VAL A 416 -21.26 -2.01 19.54
CA VAL A 416 -20.39 -1.11 20.33
C VAL A 416 -21.05 0.23 20.64
N LYS A 417 -22.26 0.46 20.14
CA LYS A 417 -22.98 1.72 20.34
C LYS A 417 -23.34 1.94 21.81
N GLU A 418 -23.78 0.89 22.50
CA GLU A 418 -24.24 0.97 23.88
C GLU A 418 -23.11 1.34 24.85
N SER A 419 -21.89 0.87 24.60
CA SER A 419 -20.76 1.11 25.49
C SER A 419 -20.29 2.57 25.51
N ILE A 420 -20.54 3.32 24.44
CA ILE A 420 -20.11 4.73 24.30
C ILE A 420 -21.23 5.75 24.57
N THR A 421 -22.48 5.31 24.70
CA THR A 421 -23.64 6.16 25.05
C THR A 421 -23.46 6.98 26.34
N PRO A 422 -22.78 6.49 27.41
CA PRO A 422 -22.58 7.27 28.62
C PRO A 422 -21.88 8.62 28.41
N TRP A 423 -21.09 8.77 27.33
CA TRP A 423 -20.48 10.05 26.95
C TRP A 423 -21.49 11.04 26.38
N LYS A 424 -22.24 11.68 27.27
CA LYS A 424 -23.15 12.79 26.97
C LYS A 424 -22.99 13.87 28.04
N ILE A 425 -21.80 14.44 28.10
CA ILE A 425 -21.38 15.39 29.13
C ILE A 425 -21.46 16.81 28.60
N ARG A 426 -22.22 17.66 29.31
CA ARG A 426 -22.36 19.09 28.98
C ARG A 426 -21.30 19.95 29.67
N SER A 427 -21.01 21.13 29.13
CA SER A 427 -20.00 22.03 29.70
C SER A 427 -20.34 22.50 31.12
N ASN A 428 -21.64 22.59 31.46
CA ASN A 428 -22.07 22.94 32.82
C ASN A 428 -21.83 21.82 33.85
N GLN A 429 -21.60 20.59 33.41
CA GLN A 429 -21.28 19.44 34.25
C GLN A 429 -19.76 19.30 34.48
N LEU A 430 -18.94 20.04 33.72
CA LEU A 430 -17.50 20.08 33.90
C LEU A 430 -17.14 20.94 35.13
N PRO A 431 -16.26 20.46 36.02
CA PRO A 431 -15.61 21.30 37.03
C PRO A 431 -14.88 22.49 36.39
N ASP A 432 -14.79 23.61 37.10
CA ASP A 432 -14.16 24.83 36.57
C ASP A 432 -12.66 24.65 36.26
N SER A 433 -11.98 23.74 36.95
CA SER A 433 -10.62 23.32 36.63
C SER A 433 -10.52 22.69 35.23
N LEU A 434 -11.49 21.86 34.85
CA LEU A 434 -11.53 21.20 33.55
C LEU A 434 -11.93 22.16 32.42
N LYS A 435 -12.79 23.14 32.69
CA LYS A 435 -13.10 24.20 31.72
C LYS A 435 -11.85 25.01 31.35
N LYS A 436 -11.09 25.45 32.36
CA LYS A 436 -9.79 26.14 32.13
C LYS A 436 -8.80 25.26 31.39
N LEU A 437 -8.79 23.96 31.69
CA LEU A 437 -7.95 23.00 30.98
C LEU A 437 -8.33 22.93 29.50
N GLN A 438 -9.63 22.82 29.19
CA GLN A 438 -10.16 22.76 27.83
C GLN A 438 -9.77 23.97 26.97
N GLU A 439 -9.71 25.16 27.58
CA GLU A 439 -9.26 26.39 26.91
C GLU A 439 -7.74 26.44 26.66
N SER A 440 -6.98 25.63 27.40
CA SER A 440 -5.51 25.70 27.44
C SER A 440 -4.79 24.62 26.62
N CYS A 441 -5.50 23.62 26.08
CA CYS A 441 -4.88 22.52 25.33
C CYS A 441 -5.78 21.98 24.22
N GLY A 442 -5.21 21.14 23.34
CA GLY A 442 -5.96 20.47 22.29
C GLY A 442 -6.85 19.33 22.79
N LEU A 443 -7.66 18.78 21.89
CA LEU A 443 -8.76 17.87 22.22
C LEU A 443 -8.30 16.48 22.71
N PHE A 444 -7.22 15.89 22.19
CA PHE A 444 -6.66 14.65 22.73
C PHE A 444 -6.10 14.87 24.14
N LYS A 445 -5.34 15.94 24.33
CA LYS A 445 -4.72 16.27 25.62
C LYS A 445 -5.80 16.58 26.66
N PHE A 446 -6.82 17.35 26.31
CA PHE A 446 -7.98 17.59 27.16
C PHE A 446 -8.73 16.29 27.49
N ALA A 447 -9.06 15.48 26.48
CA ALA A 447 -9.84 14.27 26.67
C ALA A 447 -9.14 13.26 27.61
N VAL A 448 -7.81 13.15 27.52
CA VAL A 448 -7.03 12.25 28.38
C VAL A 448 -6.79 12.85 29.77
N LEU A 449 -6.38 14.11 29.86
CA LEU A 449 -6.08 14.76 31.16
C LEU A 449 -7.32 14.97 32.02
N SER A 450 -8.49 15.20 31.42
CA SER A 450 -9.76 15.31 32.15
C SER A 450 -10.07 14.08 32.99
N LEU A 451 -9.66 12.88 32.55
CA LEU A 451 -9.90 11.62 33.25
C LEU A 451 -8.93 11.33 34.41
N LYS A 452 -7.95 12.22 34.66
CA LYS A 452 -7.16 12.20 35.90
C LYS A 452 -7.98 12.64 37.11
N ASP A 453 -9.02 13.42 36.89
CA ASP A 453 -10.01 13.73 37.91
C ASP A 453 -10.92 12.49 38.10
N SER A 454 -10.65 11.72 39.15
CA SER A 454 -11.38 10.48 39.44
C SER A 454 -12.86 10.73 39.76
N ASP A 455 -13.20 11.90 40.31
CA ASP A 455 -14.58 12.28 40.59
C ASP A 455 -15.32 12.55 39.27
N PHE A 456 -14.70 13.27 38.33
CA PHE A 456 -15.23 13.44 36.98
C PHE A 456 -15.42 12.10 36.26
N ALA A 457 -14.39 11.26 36.20
CA ALA A 457 -14.44 9.96 35.54
C ALA A 457 -15.59 9.08 36.09
N SER A 458 -15.70 8.96 37.41
CA SER A 458 -16.78 8.17 38.03
C SER A 458 -18.19 8.75 37.78
N LYS A 459 -18.32 10.07 37.69
CA LYS A 459 -19.60 10.74 37.38
C LYS A 459 -20.00 10.61 35.92
N SER A 460 -19.04 10.48 35.01
CA SER A 460 -19.28 10.39 33.57
C SER A 460 -19.94 9.07 33.13
N LEU A 461 -19.86 8.01 33.94
CA LEU A 461 -20.55 6.73 33.69
C LEU A 461 -22.06 6.77 33.94
N LYS A 462 -22.54 7.72 34.74
CA LYS A 462 -23.95 7.78 35.10
C LYS A 462 -24.71 8.28 33.88
N ALA A 463 -25.47 7.39 33.22
CA ALA A 463 -26.42 7.76 32.19
C ALA A 463 -27.39 8.82 32.75
N ARG A 464 -27.14 10.08 32.41
CA ARG A 464 -28.01 11.19 32.77
C ARG A 464 -28.91 11.46 31.59
N GLU A 465 -30.22 11.38 31.80
CA GLU A 465 -31.16 12.10 30.95
C GLU A 465 -30.73 13.56 30.93
N SER A 466 -30.02 13.92 29.88
CA SER A 466 -29.40 15.22 29.68
C SER A 466 -29.94 15.77 28.37
N GLN A 467 -30.19 17.08 28.37
CA GLN A 467 -30.51 17.79 27.15
C GLN A 467 -29.42 17.54 26.08
N PRO A 468 -29.77 17.60 24.80
CA PRO A 468 -28.79 17.45 23.72
C PRO A 468 -27.58 18.39 23.87
N LEU A 469 -26.42 17.91 23.45
CA LEU A 469 -25.19 18.69 23.36
C LEU A 469 -25.37 19.79 22.32
N SER A 470 -25.07 21.03 22.69
CA SER A 470 -25.44 22.21 21.91
C SER A 470 -24.21 22.89 21.28
N SER A 471 -23.17 23.12 22.08
CA SER A 471 -21.98 23.84 21.59
C SER A 471 -21.01 22.92 20.85
N GLN A 472 -20.19 23.52 20.00
CA GLN A 472 -19.17 22.80 19.25
C GLN A 472 -18.17 22.08 20.17
N ASP A 473 -17.73 22.74 21.24
CA ASP A 473 -16.75 22.19 22.18
C ASP A 473 -17.34 21.03 23.02
N GLU A 474 -18.63 21.10 23.37
CA GLU A 474 -19.34 19.97 24.01
C GLU A 474 -19.32 18.74 23.11
N ILE A 475 -19.67 18.91 21.83
CA ILE A 475 -19.77 17.81 20.89
C ILE A 475 -18.40 17.20 20.63
N LEU A 476 -17.40 18.04 20.34
CA LEU A 476 -16.04 17.56 20.06
C LEU A 476 -15.42 16.85 21.26
N ALA A 477 -15.60 17.36 22.48
CA ALA A 477 -15.11 16.67 23.68
C ALA A 477 -15.72 15.26 23.81
N ASN A 478 -17.05 15.13 23.63
CA ASN A 478 -17.73 13.84 23.68
C ASN A 478 -17.30 12.92 22.53
N VAL A 479 -17.09 13.43 21.32
CA VAL A 479 -16.56 12.64 20.20
C VAL A 479 -15.18 12.08 20.53
N PHE A 480 -14.29 12.87 21.11
CA PHE A 480 -12.94 12.42 21.47
C PHE A 480 -12.96 11.38 22.60
N TRP A 481 -13.77 11.53 23.65
CA TRP A 481 -13.90 10.49 24.67
C TRP A 481 -14.45 9.18 24.09
N ARG A 482 -15.51 9.25 23.28
CA ARG A 482 -16.07 8.06 22.60
C ARG A 482 -15.03 7.40 21.69
N PHE A 483 -14.30 8.18 20.90
CA PHE A 483 -13.23 7.70 20.02
C PHE A 483 -12.11 7.02 20.80
N LEU A 484 -11.61 7.65 21.87
CA LEU A 484 -10.54 7.11 22.71
C LEU A 484 -10.98 5.83 23.45
N GLN A 485 -12.24 5.73 23.88
CA GLN A 485 -12.78 4.49 24.45
C GLN A 485 -12.84 3.37 23.40
N LEU A 486 -13.35 3.62 22.20
CA LEU A 486 -13.38 2.61 21.12
C LEU A 486 -11.98 2.14 20.72
N ARG A 487 -11.01 3.05 20.77
CA ARG A 487 -9.60 2.73 20.57
C ARG A 487 -8.97 2.04 21.78
N GLY A 488 -9.64 1.91 22.91
CA GLY A 488 -9.15 1.20 24.09
C GLY A 488 -8.17 2.00 24.96
N TYR A 489 -8.14 3.32 24.82
CA TYR A 489 -7.41 4.23 25.73
C TYR A 489 -8.18 4.50 27.02
N ILE A 490 -9.50 4.36 26.98
CA ILE A 490 -10.40 4.54 28.11
C ILE A 490 -11.11 3.22 28.36
N ASP A 491 -11.15 2.79 29.62
CA ASP A 491 -11.86 1.59 30.03
C ASP A 491 -13.37 1.84 30.02
N GLU A 492 -14.11 0.97 29.33
CA GLU A 492 -15.56 1.06 29.17
C GLU A 492 -16.33 1.06 30.49
N LYS A 493 -15.85 0.32 31.50
CA LYS A 493 -16.62 0.09 32.73
C LYS A 493 -16.36 1.14 33.80
N THR A 494 -15.17 1.74 33.77
CA THR A 494 -14.69 2.66 34.81
C THR A 494 -14.49 4.08 34.31
N HIS A 495 -14.46 4.31 32.99
CA HIS A 495 -14.06 5.58 32.36
C HIS A 495 -12.69 6.08 32.85
N GLN A 496 -11.84 5.18 33.35
CA GLN A 496 -10.46 5.48 33.70
C GLN A 496 -9.53 5.20 32.51
N LEU A 497 -8.35 5.81 32.53
CA LEU A 497 -7.33 5.55 31.52
C LEU A 497 -6.85 4.09 31.63
N THR A 498 -6.83 3.39 30.49
CA THR A 498 -6.17 2.08 30.41
C THR A 498 -4.65 2.26 30.45
N GLN A 499 -3.90 1.16 30.40
CA GLN A 499 -2.44 1.24 30.27
C GLN A 499 -2.00 2.02 29.03
N TRP A 500 -2.67 1.83 27.89
CA TRP A 500 -2.43 2.64 26.69
C TRP A 500 -2.93 4.07 26.86
N GLY A 501 -4.01 4.30 27.61
CA GLY A 501 -4.47 5.63 28.04
C GLY A 501 -3.42 6.42 28.81
N ALA A 502 -2.79 5.78 29.80
CA ALA A 502 -1.71 6.37 30.58
C ALA A 502 -0.44 6.62 29.74
N CYS A 503 -0.10 5.70 28.82
CA CYS A 503 0.98 5.89 27.85
C CYS A 503 0.77 7.16 27.00
N LEU A 504 -0.45 7.34 26.45
CA LEU A 504 -0.81 8.53 25.67
C LEU A 504 -0.78 9.80 26.52
N GLU A 505 -1.32 9.74 27.75
CA GLU A 505 -1.29 10.87 28.69
C GLU A 505 0.13 11.37 28.94
N GLN A 506 1.05 10.45 29.24
CA GLN A 506 2.44 10.76 29.51
C GLN A 506 3.14 11.36 28.29
N ALA A 507 2.84 10.86 27.09
CA ALA A 507 3.36 11.44 25.85
C ALA A 507 2.86 12.88 25.63
N LEU A 508 1.56 13.12 25.77
CA LEU A 508 0.95 14.45 25.59
C LEU A 508 1.34 15.45 26.69
N SER A 509 1.73 14.97 27.86
CA SER A 509 2.19 15.83 28.97
C SER A 509 3.49 16.58 28.67
N VAL A 510 4.31 16.07 27.72
CA VAL A 510 5.57 16.69 27.29
C VAL A 510 5.34 17.94 26.43
N LEU A 511 4.19 18.01 25.75
CA LEU A 511 3.88 19.09 24.81
C LEU A 511 3.40 20.35 25.54
N ASP A 512 3.83 21.51 25.06
CA ASP A 512 3.33 22.81 25.51
C ASP A 512 2.04 23.18 24.76
N PRO A 513 1.19 24.06 25.32
CA PRO A 513 -0.04 24.54 24.65
C PRO A 513 0.17 25.10 23.24
N SER A 514 1.34 25.67 22.94
CA SER A 514 1.66 26.24 21.63
C SER A 514 2.10 25.21 20.59
N ASP A 515 2.33 23.95 20.98
CA ASP A 515 2.82 22.93 20.07
C ASP A 515 1.70 22.38 19.17
N THR A 516 2.01 22.16 17.90
CA THR A 516 1.11 21.53 16.93
C THR A 516 1.31 20.02 16.80
N LEU A 517 1.92 19.38 17.81
CA LEU A 517 2.38 17.98 17.77
C LEU A 517 1.42 16.98 18.41
N GLU A 518 0.25 17.41 18.87
CA GLU A 518 -0.69 16.56 19.59
C GLU A 518 -1.21 15.40 18.73
N GLU A 519 -1.63 15.68 17.49
CA GLU A 519 -2.07 14.64 16.54
C GLU A 519 -0.92 13.70 16.16
N ALA A 520 0.27 14.25 15.85
CA ALA A 520 1.45 13.45 15.51
C ALA A 520 1.86 12.53 16.68
N THR A 521 1.72 13.01 17.91
CA THR A 521 1.98 12.23 19.12
C THR A 521 0.98 11.09 19.27
N PHE A 522 -0.32 11.38 19.08
CA PHE A 522 -1.35 10.32 19.08
C PHE A 522 -1.08 9.26 18.02
N LEU A 523 -0.80 9.67 16.77
CA LEU A 523 -0.46 8.76 15.68
C LEU A 523 0.77 7.93 16.01
N ALA A 524 1.81 8.51 16.61
CA ALA A 524 2.99 7.76 17.04
C ALA A 524 2.67 6.68 18.08
N ILE A 525 1.78 6.96 19.04
CA ILE A 525 1.31 5.93 19.99
C ILE A 525 0.51 4.85 19.26
N GLU A 526 -0.35 5.20 18.31
CA GLU A 526 -1.07 4.19 17.49
C GLU A 526 -0.09 3.33 16.67
N MET A 527 0.94 3.94 16.06
CA MET A 527 1.99 3.21 15.34
C MET A 527 2.76 2.27 16.28
N LEU A 528 2.98 2.63 17.55
CA LEU A 528 3.55 1.72 18.55
C LEU A 528 2.61 0.55 18.87
N ARG A 529 1.31 0.81 19.03
CA ARG A 529 0.30 -0.22 19.32
C ARG A 529 0.16 -1.25 18.21
N PHE A 530 0.30 -0.82 16.96
CA PHE A 530 0.36 -1.72 15.80
C PHE A 530 1.73 -2.40 15.63
N GLY A 531 2.72 -2.07 16.47
CA GLY A 531 4.09 -2.58 16.33
C GLY A 531 4.78 -2.10 15.05
N LEU A 532 4.38 -0.93 14.52
CA LEU A 532 4.91 -0.33 13.29
C LEU A 532 6.04 0.67 13.57
N LEU A 533 6.08 1.27 14.76
CA LEU A 533 7.16 2.18 15.17
C LEU A 533 8.26 1.42 15.93
N ASN A 534 9.19 0.83 15.19
CA ASN A 534 10.30 0.02 15.72
C ASN A 534 11.56 0.14 14.84
N SER A 535 12.62 -0.60 15.16
CA SER A 535 13.89 -0.63 14.41
C SER A 535 14.01 -1.74 13.36
N LYS A 536 12.92 -2.47 13.05
CA LYS A 536 12.93 -3.55 12.05
C LYS A 536 13.22 -3.00 10.66
N GLN A 537 14.06 -3.71 9.92
CA GLN A 537 14.52 -3.35 8.59
C GLN A 537 13.61 -3.93 7.49
N TRP A 538 12.36 -3.45 7.39
CA TRP A 538 11.42 -3.90 6.35
C TRP A 538 11.78 -3.44 4.94
N PHE A 539 12.50 -2.32 4.84
CA PHE A 539 12.72 -1.61 3.58
C PHE A 539 14.21 -1.57 3.19
N SER A 540 15.03 -2.47 3.73
CA SER A 540 16.48 -2.48 3.45
C SER A 540 16.83 -2.75 1.98
N HIS A 541 15.89 -3.30 1.21
CA HIS A 541 16.04 -3.55 -0.23
C HIS A 541 15.87 -2.29 -1.09
N VAL A 542 15.33 -1.18 -0.54
CA VAL A 542 15.20 0.10 -1.25
C VAL A 542 16.15 1.16 -0.71
N SER A 543 16.43 2.18 -1.52
CA SER A 543 17.40 3.23 -1.21
C SER A 543 16.92 4.26 -0.18
N GLY A 544 17.85 5.08 0.32
CA GLY A 544 17.53 6.22 1.19
C GLY A 544 17.56 5.97 2.69
N GLY A 545 18.03 4.81 3.15
CA GLY A 545 18.31 4.53 4.57
C GLY A 545 19.57 5.24 5.10
N PRO A 546 19.91 5.07 6.39
CA PRO A 546 21.09 5.68 7.01
C PRO A 546 22.37 5.01 6.52
N MET A 547 23.37 5.83 6.19
CA MET A 547 24.59 5.35 5.52
C MET A 547 25.82 5.27 6.42
N ARG A 548 25.85 6.02 7.53
CA ARG A 548 27.07 6.20 8.34
C ARG A 548 26.92 5.63 9.76
N GLY A 549 28.06 5.39 10.40
CA GLY A 549 28.13 4.80 11.74
C GLY A 549 28.06 3.27 11.75
N SER A 550 28.04 2.70 12.95
CA SER A 550 27.82 1.27 13.19
C SER A 550 26.39 0.85 12.78
N ASP A 551 26.13 -0.45 12.68
CA ASP A 551 24.78 -0.94 12.38
C ASP A 551 23.76 -0.55 13.47
N GLU A 552 24.24 -0.41 14.72
CA GLU A 552 23.45 0.12 15.83
C GLU A 552 23.16 1.61 15.66
N ASP A 553 24.15 2.43 15.27
CA ASP A 553 23.94 3.85 14.96
C ASP A 553 22.90 4.02 13.83
N LYS A 554 23.00 3.21 12.77
CA LYS A 554 22.04 3.24 11.64
C LYS A 554 20.63 2.83 12.09
N SER A 555 20.52 1.81 12.93
CA SER A 555 19.26 1.36 13.51
C SER A 555 18.59 2.46 14.35
N PHE A 556 19.36 3.16 15.20
CA PHE A 556 18.85 4.28 15.99
C PHE A 556 18.51 5.50 15.14
N ASN A 557 19.35 5.85 14.16
CA ASN A 557 19.06 6.93 13.22
C ASN A 557 17.71 6.68 12.50
N MET A 558 17.52 5.47 11.95
CA MET A 558 16.27 5.11 11.30
C MET A 558 15.08 5.18 12.26
N LEU A 559 15.21 4.70 13.50
CA LEU A 559 14.13 4.78 14.49
C LEU A 559 13.73 6.22 14.81
N VAL A 560 14.71 7.11 15.05
CA VAL A 560 14.44 8.54 15.31
C VAL A 560 13.83 9.22 14.08
N SER A 561 14.33 8.89 12.89
CA SER A 561 13.81 9.40 11.62
C SER A 561 12.39 8.93 11.32
N ARG A 562 12.01 7.71 11.73
CA ARG A 562 10.63 7.19 11.64
C ARG A 562 9.69 7.99 12.56
N VAL A 563 10.11 8.29 13.79
CA VAL A 563 9.31 9.17 14.67
C VAL A 563 9.12 10.55 14.03
N ALA A 564 10.19 11.14 13.51
CA ALA A 564 10.14 12.42 12.83
C ALA A 564 9.23 12.41 11.58
N CYS A 565 9.21 11.29 10.85
CA CYS A 565 8.36 11.10 9.67
C CYS A 565 6.86 11.22 9.96
N ILE A 566 6.41 11.08 11.22
CA ILE A 566 4.99 11.22 11.59
C ILE A 566 4.54 12.68 11.63
N ALA A 567 5.47 13.61 11.85
CA ALA A 567 5.21 15.05 11.79
C ALA A 567 5.54 15.62 10.40
N LYS A 568 5.04 16.84 10.15
CA LYS A 568 5.15 17.53 8.87
C LYS A 568 6.38 18.43 8.82
N LEU A 569 7.04 18.50 7.67
CA LEU A 569 8.13 19.44 7.44
C LEU A 569 7.60 20.88 7.36
N GLN A 570 8.21 21.82 8.12
CA GLN A 570 8.00 23.26 7.94
C GLN A 570 8.84 23.77 6.77
N HIS A 571 8.14 24.14 5.70
CA HIS A 571 8.69 24.46 4.39
C HIS A 571 7.89 25.59 3.76
N LYS A 572 8.57 26.44 2.98
CA LYS A 572 7.93 27.51 2.21
C LYS A 572 6.88 26.95 1.25
N SER A 573 5.90 27.75 0.88
CA SER A 573 4.86 27.37 -0.09
C SER A 573 5.38 27.33 -1.53
N ILE A 574 6.33 26.43 -1.78
CA ILE A 574 6.95 26.12 -3.07
C ILE A 574 7.20 24.62 -3.11
N GLY A 575 7.29 24.05 -4.32
CA GLY A 575 7.63 22.63 -4.50
C GLY A 575 8.92 22.25 -3.77
N TYR A 576 8.93 21.06 -3.21
CA TYR A 576 10.10 20.55 -2.49
C TYR A 576 11.29 20.36 -3.42
N SER A 577 12.46 20.81 -2.95
CA SER A 577 13.76 20.54 -3.55
C SER A 577 14.69 20.07 -2.44
N GLY A 578 15.16 18.83 -2.50
CA GLY A 578 16.01 18.27 -1.47
C GLY A 578 16.26 16.79 -1.66
N PRO A 579 16.99 16.15 -0.73
CA PRO A 579 17.22 14.72 -0.77
C PRO A 579 15.91 13.93 -0.66
N LEU A 580 15.87 12.77 -1.30
CA LEU A 580 14.76 11.81 -1.25
C LEU A 580 15.15 10.55 -0.46
N SER A 581 14.15 9.83 0.05
CA SER A 581 14.33 8.56 0.74
C SER A 581 13.17 7.61 0.44
N ARG A 582 13.43 6.58 -0.38
CA ARG A 582 12.45 5.54 -0.70
C ARG A 582 12.05 4.78 0.56
N GLN A 583 13.00 4.47 1.47
CA GLN A 583 12.71 3.84 2.76
C GLN A 583 11.72 4.63 3.64
N LEU A 584 11.91 5.95 3.76
CA LEU A 584 11.02 6.79 4.57
C LEU A 584 9.68 7.05 3.87
N LEU A 585 9.65 7.07 2.55
CA LEU A 585 8.40 7.08 1.78
C LEU A 585 7.57 5.81 2.06
N CYS A 586 8.19 4.61 2.01
CA CYS A 586 7.51 3.36 2.37
C CYS A 586 6.93 3.41 3.78
N TYR A 587 7.71 3.91 4.74
CA TYR A 587 7.25 4.05 6.12
C TYR A 587 6.09 5.05 6.25
N ARG A 588 6.17 6.17 5.54
CA ARG A 588 5.11 7.18 5.47
C ARG A 588 3.80 6.60 4.93
N SER A 589 3.85 5.71 3.96
CA SER A 589 2.65 5.03 3.45
C SER A 589 1.93 4.20 4.52
N LEU A 590 2.65 3.60 5.46
CA LEU A 590 2.05 2.92 6.61
C LEU A 590 1.32 3.92 7.54
N ILE A 591 1.93 5.09 7.80
CA ILE A 591 1.31 6.14 8.62
C ILE A 591 0.02 6.63 7.96
N SER A 592 0.04 6.85 6.64
CA SER A 592 -1.09 7.31 5.85
C SER A 592 -2.30 6.37 5.95
N GLU A 593 -2.08 5.06 5.87
CA GLU A 593 -3.14 4.06 6.00
C GLU A 593 -3.76 4.02 7.40
N VAL A 594 -2.91 4.07 8.44
CA VAL A 594 -3.37 4.13 9.84
C VAL A 594 -4.17 5.41 10.07
N ARG A 595 -3.69 6.56 9.61
CA ARG A 595 -4.38 7.86 9.69
C ARG A 595 -5.77 7.79 9.04
N SER A 596 -5.86 7.26 7.82
CA SER A 596 -7.12 7.15 7.08
C SER A 596 -8.16 6.30 7.82
N ALA A 597 -7.76 5.14 8.35
CA ALA A 597 -8.65 4.29 9.13
C ALA A 597 -9.16 4.98 10.42
N LEU A 598 -8.30 5.74 11.09
CA LEU A 598 -8.66 6.51 12.29
C LEU A 598 -9.60 7.68 11.96
N ARG A 599 -9.38 8.35 10.82
CA ARG A 599 -10.27 9.42 10.33
C ARG A 599 -11.68 8.88 10.09
N ASN A 600 -11.80 7.74 9.41
CA ASN A 600 -13.09 7.10 9.16
C ASN A 600 -13.81 6.74 10.46
N LEU A 601 -13.09 6.23 11.46
CA LEU A 601 -13.69 5.91 12.77
C LEU A 601 -14.22 7.17 13.48
N ILE A 602 -13.43 8.26 13.58
CA ILE A 602 -13.85 9.45 14.33
C ILE A 602 -15.00 10.22 13.65
N GLU A 603 -15.06 10.23 12.32
CA GLU A 603 -16.21 10.77 11.58
C GLU A 603 -17.49 9.98 11.86
N VAL A 604 -17.40 8.64 11.92
CA VAL A 604 -18.54 7.79 12.28
C VAL A 604 -18.95 7.97 13.74
N VAL A 605 -18.00 8.23 14.66
CA VAL A 605 -18.33 8.55 16.06
C VAL A 605 -19.15 9.85 16.14
N LEU A 606 -18.74 10.92 15.45
CA LEU A 606 -19.50 12.16 15.37
C LEU A 606 -20.89 11.93 14.74
N THR A 607 -20.92 11.22 13.62
CA THR A 607 -22.17 10.90 12.92
C THR A 607 -23.12 10.07 13.79
N GLY A 608 -22.60 9.07 14.49
CA GLY A 608 -23.39 8.21 15.39
C GLY A 608 -23.96 8.97 16.59
N LEU A 609 -23.21 9.95 17.12
CA LEU A 609 -23.68 10.88 18.16
C LEU A 609 -24.86 11.71 17.64
N LEU A 610 -24.73 12.28 16.43
CA LEU A 610 -25.79 13.06 15.78
C LEU A 610 -27.03 12.22 15.50
N LEU A 611 -26.88 11.05 14.87
CA LEU A 611 -27.98 10.13 14.55
C LEU A 611 -28.72 9.63 15.79
N SER A 612 -28.05 9.55 16.94
CA SER A 612 -28.67 9.13 18.21
C SER A 612 -29.46 10.25 18.90
N GLY A 613 -29.42 11.48 18.37
CA GLY A 613 -30.08 12.64 18.97
C GLY A 613 -29.36 13.13 20.24
N ASP A 614 -28.09 12.78 20.40
CA ASP A 614 -27.29 13.20 21.55
C ASP A 614 -26.85 14.67 21.45
N ALA A 615 -26.82 15.23 20.24
CA ALA A 615 -26.54 16.62 19.97
C ALA A 615 -27.72 17.31 19.28
N ASP A 616 -27.81 18.62 19.51
CA ASP A 616 -28.74 19.48 18.81
C ASP A 616 -28.39 19.53 17.31
N ARG A 617 -29.44 19.41 16.50
CA ARG A 617 -29.38 19.40 15.04
C ARG A 617 -29.86 20.72 14.43
N GLU A 618 -30.46 21.62 15.21
CA GLU A 618 -30.78 22.98 14.76
C GLU A 618 -29.52 23.85 14.81
N ARG A 619 -28.66 23.72 13.79
CA ARG A 619 -27.34 24.35 13.78
C ARG A 619 -26.87 24.79 12.39
N SER A 620 -25.91 25.71 12.35
CA SER A 620 -25.33 26.27 11.13
C SER A 620 -23.82 26.02 10.98
N ASP A 621 -23.16 25.46 12.00
CA ASP A 621 -21.71 25.23 12.11
C ASP A 621 -21.29 23.81 11.69
N TRP A 622 -22.06 23.14 10.83
CA TRP A 622 -21.83 21.75 10.41
C TRP A 622 -20.44 21.51 9.81
N ASN A 623 -20.02 22.39 8.90
CA ASN A 623 -18.71 22.30 8.25
C ASN A 623 -17.59 22.52 9.27
N ASP A 624 -17.81 23.40 10.25
CA ASP A 624 -16.83 23.73 11.28
C ASP A 624 -16.58 22.54 12.23
N LEU A 625 -17.62 21.75 12.54
CA LEU A 625 -17.46 20.49 13.27
C LEU A 625 -16.54 19.50 12.54
N SER A 626 -16.72 19.33 11.23
CA SER A 626 -15.93 18.39 10.43
C SER A 626 -14.45 18.78 10.33
N ILE A 627 -14.16 20.06 10.10
CA ILE A 627 -12.77 20.55 9.93
C ILE A 627 -11.97 20.57 11.24
N ARG A 628 -12.64 20.56 12.41
CA ARG A 628 -12.00 20.47 13.73
C ARG A 628 -11.69 19.04 14.17
N LEU A 629 -12.22 18.04 13.47
CA LEU A 629 -11.82 16.65 13.69
C LEU A 629 -10.36 16.44 13.20
N PRO A 630 -9.57 15.58 13.87
CA PRO A 630 -8.17 15.33 13.55
C PRO A 630 -8.02 14.50 12.26
N PHE A 631 -6.77 14.28 11.84
CA PHE A 631 -6.40 13.41 10.72
C PHE A 631 -6.76 13.95 9.34
N ILE A 632 -6.90 15.28 9.21
CA ILE A 632 -7.07 15.95 7.91
C ILE A 632 -5.72 16.16 7.23
N ASP A 633 -4.69 16.52 8.01
CA ASP A 633 -3.37 16.82 7.49
C ASP A 633 -2.55 15.55 7.30
N ASP A 634 -2.26 15.25 6.04
CA ASP A 634 -1.39 14.16 5.70
C ASP A 634 0.09 14.56 5.85
N ASN A 635 0.93 13.62 6.29
CA ASN A 635 2.36 13.86 6.46
C ASN A 635 3.13 13.51 5.17
N ASP A 636 4.14 14.32 4.87
CA ASP A 636 5.24 13.96 3.96
C ASP A 636 6.35 13.23 4.73
N CYS A 637 7.32 12.65 4.03
CA CYS A 637 8.50 12.05 4.65
C CYS A 637 9.68 13.01 4.85
N GLY A 638 9.54 14.29 4.48
CA GLY A 638 10.59 15.30 4.45
C GLY A 638 11.21 15.60 5.82
N LEU A 639 10.40 15.66 6.89
CA LEU A 639 10.94 15.85 8.24
C LEU A 639 11.79 14.66 8.70
N GLY A 640 11.36 13.45 8.36
CA GLY A 640 12.16 12.24 8.57
C GLY A 640 13.48 12.28 7.81
N ILE A 641 13.46 12.73 6.55
CA ILE A 641 14.67 12.88 5.73
C ILE A 641 15.61 13.93 6.34
N ALA A 642 15.08 15.05 6.85
CA ALA A 642 15.87 16.09 7.50
C ALA A 642 16.62 15.56 8.73
N VAL A 643 15.92 14.85 9.61
CA VAL A 643 16.52 14.20 10.79
C VAL A 643 17.54 13.15 10.39
N ARG A 644 17.20 12.27 9.45
CA ARG A 644 18.11 11.23 8.95
C ARG A 644 19.41 11.84 8.44
N THR A 645 19.29 12.87 7.61
CA THR A 645 20.41 13.57 6.96
C THR A 645 21.29 14.26 8.00
N TYR A 646 20.71 14.95 8.98
CA TYR A 646 21.46 15.56 10.08
C TYR A 646 22.26 14.51 10.86
N LEU A 647 21.62 13.41 11.25
CA LEU A 647 22.26 12.36 12.05
C LEU A 647 23.32 11.57 11.26
N ASP A 648 23.15 11.42 9.94
CA ASP A 648 24.15 10.79 9.06
C ASP A 648 25.34 11.69 8.77
N ASP A 649 25.21 13.02 8.86
CA ASP A 649 26.30 13.95 8.57
C ASP A 649 27.20 14.23 9.79
N LEU A 650 26.66 14.13 11.00
CA LEU A 650 27.45 14.27 12.24
C LEU A 650 28.72 13.39 12.28
N PRO A 651 28.70 12.10 11.91
CA PRO A 651 29.90 11.25 11.89
C PRO A 651 31.03 11.70 10.97
N LEU A 652 30.79 12.63 10.03
CA LEU A 652 31.86 13.20 9.18
C LEU A 652 32.68 14.28 9.89
N GLN A 653 32.18 14.80 11.00
CA GLN A 653 32.85 15.83 11.78
C GLN A 653 34.02 15.22 12.56
N ALA A 654 35.09 15.99 12.78
CA ALA A 654 36.25 15.51 13.51
C ALA A 654 35.91 15.08 14.95
N ASP A 655 34.99 15.80 15.61
CA ASP A 655 34.35 15.41 16.86
C ASP A 655 32.82 15.47 16.71
N PRO A 656 32.16 14.36 16.31
CA PRO A 656 30.71 14.29 16.06
C PRO A 656 29.82 14.66 17.25
N LEU A 657 30.35 14.64 18.48
CA LEU A 657 29.60 14.91 19.70
C LEU A 657 29.88 16.31 20.28
N SER A 658 30.76 17.09 19.63
CA SER A 658 31.03 18.48 20.01
C SER A 658 29.84 19.40 19.72
N ALA A 659 29.78 20.56 20.40
CA ALA A 659 28.75 21.56 20.11
C ALA A 659 28.98 22.25 18.76
N GLU A 660 30.24 22.39 18.40
CA GLU A 660 30.74 22.98 17.16
C GLU A 660 30.33 22.13 15.96
N ALA A 661 30.51 20.81 16.01
CA ALA A 661 30.05 19.89 14.97
C ALA A 661 28.54 19.96 14.74
N ARG A 662 27.75 19.99 15.83
CA ARG A 662 26.29 20.13 15.71
C ARG A 662 25.89 21.46 15.09
N ALA A 663 26.54 22.56 15.47
CA ALA A 663 26.29 23.88 14.89
C ALA A 663 26.67 23.94 13.42
N GLU A 664 27.81 23.35 13.04
CA GLU A 664 28.28 23.28 11.66
C GLU A 664 27.31 22.48 10.78
N VAL A 665 26.94 21.26 11.17
CA VAL A 665 26.00 20.43 10.40
C VAL A 665 24.62 21.09 10.30
N LYS A 666 24.12 21.71 11.38
CA LYS A 666 22.88 22.50 11.33
C LYS A 666 22.97 23.67 10.34
N SER A 667 24.14 24.29 10.19
CA SER A 667 24.35 25.39 9.25
C SER A 667 24.32 24.91 7.78
N LYS A 668 24.85 23.71 7.50
CA LYS A 668 24.79 23.05 6.18
C LYS A 668 23.38 22.63 5.78
N GLY A 669 22.45 22.52 6.72
CA GLY A 669 21.05 22.18 6.45
C GLY A 669 20.37 23.04 5.39
N LYS A 670 20.79 24.30 5.21
CA LYS A 670 20.31 25.19 4.15
C LYS A 670 20.72 24.75 2.74
N GLU A 671 21.79 23.98 2.60
CA GLU A 671 22.25 23.46 1.31
C GLU A 671 21.36 22.30 0.85
N TRP A 672 20.95 21.42 1.79
CA TRP A 672 20.06 20.29 1.50
C TRP A 672 18.58 20.68 1.43
N PHE A 673 18.16 21.64 2.26
CA PHE A 673 16.77 22.07 2.39
C PHE A 673 16.65 23.59 2.21
N GLN A 674 16.93 24.07 1.00
CA GLN A 674 17.00 25.50 0.65
C GLN A 674 15.71 26.29 0.94
N HIS A 675 14.57 25.59 0.92
CA HIS A 675 13.25 26.17 1.07
C HIS A 675 12.58 25.82 2.41
N SER A 676 13.31 25.19 3.34
CA SER A 676 12.83 25.03 4.72
C SER A 676 12.69 26.39 5.41
N ASP A 677 11.65 26.56 6.24
CA ASP A 677 11.46 27.79 7.03
C ASP A 677 12.59 27.95 8.06
N SER A 678 12.94 26.84 8.71
CA SER A 678 14.10 26.73 9.60
C SER A 678 14.52 25.27 9.71
N PHE A 679 15.69 24.92 9.20
CA PHE A 679 16.22 23.55 9.34
C PHE A 679 16.41 23.18 10.81
N THR A 680 16.95 24.11 11.62
CA THR A 680 17.12 23.89 13.07
C THR A 680 15.77 23.78 13.78
N GLY A 681 14.80 24.63 13.45
CA GLY A 681 13.46 24.57 14.03
C GLY A 681 12.74 23.26 13.71
N ASN A 682 12.90 22.73 12.49
CA ASN A 682 12.40 21.42 12.11
C ASN A 682 13.04 20.29 12.94
N LEU A 683 14.37 20.32 13.13
CA LEU A 683 15.04 19.34 14.00
C LEU A 683 14.55 19.42 15.45
N ASP A 684 14.40 20.64 15.99
CA ASP A 684 13.92 20.84 17.36
C ASP A 684 12.49 20.30 17.52
N MET A 685 11.61 20.55 16.54
CA MET A 685 10.25 19.99 16.50
C MET A 685 10.26 18.46 16.44
N ALA A 686 11.11 17.86 15.60
CA ALA A 686 11.22 16.42 15.50
C ALA A 686 11.75 15.78 16.81
N PHE A 687 12.73 16.41 17.46
CA PHE A 687 13.25 15.94 18.74
C PHE A 687 12.28 16.14 19.90
N LYS A 688 11.42 17.17 19.85
CA LYS A 688 10.32 17.32 20.81
C LYS A 688 9.28 16.21 20.65
N LEU A 689 8.94 15.85 19.41
CA LEU A 689 8.08 14.69 19.14
C LEU A 689 8.74 13.39 19.65
N TRP A 690 10.05 13.22 19.44
CA TRP A 690 10.80 12.10 20.01
C TRP A 690 10.68 12.05 21.54
N ASP A 691 10.83 13.19 22.23
CA ASP A 691 10.70 13.24 23.69
C ASP A 691 9.30 12.84 24.18
N ALA A 692 8.25 13.31 23.51
CA ALA A 692 6.88 12.92 23.80
C ALA A 692 6.68 11.40 23.62
N VAL A 693 7.08 10.85 22.48
CA VAL A 693 6.94 9.42 22.17
C VAL A 693 7.76 8.56 23.13
N TYR A 694 9.01 8.92 23.39
CA TYR A 694 9.87 8.25 24.35
C TYR A 694 9.25 8.25 25.75
N LYS A 695 8.72 9.40 26.21
CA LYS A 695 8.06 9.49 27.52
C LYS A 695 6.84 8.56 27.60
N GLY A 696 6.06 8.45 26.53
CA GLY A 696 4.97 7.50 26.40
C GLY A 696 5.46 6.05 26.49
N THR A 697 6.53 5.69 25.78
CA THR A 697 7.05 4.31 25.75
C THR A 697 7.54 3.82 27.11
N GLN A 698 7.96 4.71 28.01
CA GLN A 698 8.34 4.36 29.38
C GLN A 698 7.13 3.94 30.25
N HIS A 699 5.91 4.26 29.81
CA HIS A 699 4.66 3.92 30.48
C HIS A 699 3.83 2.92 29.68
N ALA A 700 4.34 2.45 28.55
CA ALA A 700 3.73 1.36 27.81
C ALA A 700 3.81 0.06 28.62
N GLY A 701 2.81 -0.80 28.46
CA GLY A 701 2.75 -2.06 29.19
C GLY A 701 3.75 -3.11 28.77
N LYS A 702 3.69 -4.26 29.44
CA LYS A 702 4.50 -5.44 29.09
C LYS A 702 4.29 -5.91 27.63
N GLU A 703 3.18 -5.51 27.02
CA GLU A 703 2.86 -5.75 25.61
C GLU A 703 3.81 -5.03 24.65
N PHE A 704 4.40 -3.89 25.07
CA PHE A 704 5.36 -3.14 24.28
C PHE A 704 6.77 -3.71 24.45
N LYS A 705 7.32 -4.30 23.38
CA LYS A 705 8.57 -5.08 23.44
C LYS A 705 9.81 -4.24 23.17
N GLU A 706 9.65 -3.07 22.57
CA GLU A 706 10.72 -2.22 22.07
C GLU A 706 11.21 -1.18 23.10
N SER A 707 10.73 -1.22 24.34
CA SER A 707 11.07 -0.27 25.41
C SER A 707 12.58 -0.08 25.60
N LYS A 708 13.34 -1.18 25.65
CA LYS A 708 14.82 -1.14 25.77
C LYS A 708 15.50 -0.50 24.56
N THR A 709 14.98 -0.75 23.36
CA THR A 709 15.52 -0.16 22.13
C THR A 709 15.29 1.34 22.11
N PHE A 710 14.12 1.81 22.55
CA PHE A 710 13.83 3.23 22.70
C PHE A 710 14.70 3.89 23.77
N GLU A 711 14.96 3.21 24.89
CA GLU A 711 15.87 3.70 25.92
C GLU A 711 17.31 3.86 25.40
N ALA A 712 17.84 2.85 24.71
CA ALA A 712 19.17 2.91 24.10
C ALA A 712 19.25 4.00 23.01
N ALA A 713 18.25 4.08 22.12
CA ALA A 713 18.19 5.11 21.09
C ALA A 713 18.08 6.53 21.68
N ASN A 714 17.35 6.70 22.78
CA ASN A 714 17.23 7.99 23.46
C ASN A 714 18.57 8.41 24.10
N ALA A 715 19.28 7.48 24.75
CA ALA A 715 20.62 7.72 25.27
C ALA A 715 21.60 8.10 24.15
N TRP A 716 21.55 7.37 23.04
CA TRP A 716 22.36 7.65 21.84
C TRP A 716 22.07 9.02 21.22
N LEU A 717 20.79 9.40 21.14
CA LEU A 717 20.35 10.67 20.58
C LEU A 717 20.72 11.86 21.49
N ALA A 718 20.74 11.65 22.82
CA ALA A 718 20.95 12.72 23.80
C ALA A 718 22.22 13.56 23.55
N ASP A 719 23.32 12.93 23.13
CA ASP A 719 24.58 13.63 22.84
C ASP A 719 24.64 14.22 21.42
N ARG A 720 23.74 13.79 20.53
CA ARG A 720 23.64 14.24 19.14
C ARG A 720 22.64 15.37 18.92
N ARG A 721 21.74 15.62 19.89
CA ARG A 721 20.73 16.71 19.82
C ARG A 721 20.99 17.92 20.71
N LYS A 722 21.85 17.82 21.73
CA LYS A 722 22.06 18.87 22.75
C LYS A 722 22.51 20.22 22.16
N THR A 723 21.66 21.22 22.28
CA THR A 723 22.02 22.64 22.28
C THR A 723 22.21 23.07 23.73
N LYS A 724 23.41 22.96 24.31
CA LYS A 724 23.66 23.61 25.60
C LYS A 724 24.09 25.06 25.36
N LEU A 725 23.18 25.97 25.70
CA LEU A 725 23.46 27.03 26.65
C LEU A 725 22.32 27.04 27.67
N THR A 726 22.41 26.15 28.67
CA THR A 726 21.61 26.26 29.88
C THR A 726 22.28 27.31 30.76
N TYR A 727 21.72 28.52 30.83
CA TYR A 727 21.92 29.39 31.99
C TYR A 727 20.76 29.15 32.94
N SER A 728 20.99 28.34 33.97
CA SER A 728 20.23 28.41 35.22
C SER A 728 20.57 29.75 35.88
N ILE A 729 19.76 30.79 35.62
CA ILE A 729 19.85 32.06 36.34
C ILE A 729 19.10 31.89 37.66
N GLN A 730 19.84 31.75 38.76
CA GLN A 730 19.36 32.19 40.06
C GLN A 730 19.15 33.70 39.99
N PHE A 731 17.93 34.15 40.26
CA PHE A 731 17.60 35.56 40.39
C PHE A 731 18.47 36.21 41.46
N ASN A 732 19.38 37.10 41.05
CA ASN A 732 19.86 38.19 41.88
C ASN A 732 19.83 39.48 41.05
N TYR A 733 18.97 40.39 41.49
CA TYR A 733 18.78 41.75 40.98
C TYR A 733 20.04 42.60 41.17
N ILE A 734 20.63 43.12 40.08
CA ILE A 734 21.42 44.38 40.07
C ILE A 734 21.23 45.05 38.67
N PRO A 735 21.02 46.39 38.57
CA PRO A 735 20.42 47.05 37.41
C PRO A 735 21.39 47.48 36.30
N LEU A 736 20.78 47.76 35.15
CA LEU A 736 21.29 48.18 33.83
C LEU A 736 22.28 49.36 33.81
N GLU A 737 23.20 49.34 32.84
CA GLU A 737 23.53 50.51 32.00
C GLU A 737 23.74 50.12 30.51
N PRO A 738 23.40 51.00 29.54
CA PRO A 738 23.34 50.68 28.11
C PRO A 738 24.50 51.29 27.30
N THR A 739 24.90 50.64 26.20
CA THR A 739 25.56 51.16 24.96
C THR A 739 26.21 49.95 24.26
N LEU A 740 26.27 49.75 22.93
CA LEU A 740 26.09 50.60 21.76
C LEU A 740 25.81 49.68 20.55
N VAL A 741 25.02 50.18 19.61
CA VAL A 741 24.50 49.53 18.39
C VAL A 741 25.46 49.75 17.21
N TYR A 742 25.70 48.68 16.42
CA TYR A 742 26.05 48.58 14.98
C TYR A 742 27.21 49.39 14.35
N THR A 743 28.11 48.65 13.66
CA THR A 743 28.59 48.89 12.27
C THR A 743 29.31 47.63 11.75
N MET A 744 28.72 46.80 10.89
CA MET A 744 28.79 46.82 9.42
C MET A 744 30.16 46.44 8.80
N ALA A 745 30.16 45.25 8.16
CA ALA A 745 30.63 44.93 6.81
C ALA A 745 31.99 45.46 6.31
N ARG A 746 32.84 44.52 5.84
CA ARG A 746 33.64 44.61 4.59
C ARG A 746 34.63 43.43 4.48
N LEU A 747 34.41 42.51 3.55
CA LEU A 747 35.21 42.37 2.31
C LEU A 747 34.87 41.06 1.60
N SER A 748 34.34 41.19 0.39
CA SER A 748 34.32 40.15 -0.64
C SER A 748 35.45 40.43 -1.64
N PHE A 749 35.91 39.36 -2.31
CA PHE A 749 36.70 39.27 -3.54
C PHE A 749 38.22 38.99 -3.48
N LEU A 750 38.58 37.97 -4.29
CA LEU A 750 39.89 37.41 -4.73
C LEU A 750 40.14 36.02 -4.10
N LEU A 751 40.17 34.87 -4.80
CA LEU A 751 40.58 34.60 -6.18
C LEU A 751 39.97 33.27 -6.68
N VAL A 752 39.49 33.32 -7.92
CA VAL A 752 39.37 32.17 -8.83
C VAL A 752 40.77 31.93 -9.42
N SER A 753 41.40 30.79 -9.11
CA SER A 753 42.14 29.93 -10.06
C SER A 753 43.04 28.94 -9.30
N CYS A 754 42.59 27.70 -9.14
CA CYS A 754 43.41 26.50 -9.22
C CYS A 754 42.48 25.30 -9.39
N LEU A 755 42.08 25.10 -10.65
CA LEU A 755 41.53 23.84 -11.12
C LEU A 755 42.67 22.80 -11.14
N THR A 756 42.33 21.55 -10.82
CA THR A 756 43.10 20.29 -10.97
C THR A 756 44.07 19.91 -9.82
N LEU A 757 43.65 18.97 -8.96
CA LEU A 757 44.05 17.55 -9.04
C LEU A 757 43.29 16.68 -8.01
N LEU A 758 42.93 15.47 -8.46
CA LEU A 758 42.49 14.28 -7.71
C LEU A 758 41.03 14.22 -7.20
N VAL A 759 40.15 13.90 -8.16
CA VAL A 759 38.97 13.04 -7.91
C VAL A 759 39.45 11.62 -7.65
N GLY A 760 38.98 11.02 -6.55
CA GLY A 760 39.13 9.60 -6.25
C GLY A 760 37.87 9.11 -5.52
N ILE A 761 36.79 8.91 -6.26
CA ILE A 761 35.54 8.32 -5.77
C ILE A 761 35.65 6.80 -5.97
N ALA A 762 35.61 6.03 -4.88
CA ALA A 762 35.32 4.61 -4.95
C ALA A 762 33.80 4.42 -4.79
N SER A 763 33.12 4.34 -5.94
CA SER A 763 31.76 3.79 -6.04
C SER A 763 31.83 2.27 -5.85
N ALA A 764 30.81 1.65 -5.26
CA ALA A 764 30.61 0.22 -5.43
C ALA A 764 30.18 -0.02 -6.88
N ALA A 765 31.15 -0.26 -7.77
CA ALA A 765 30.95 -0.45 -9.20
C ALA A 765 30.33 -1.82 -9.50
N SER A 766 29.55 -1.93 -10.59
CA SER A 766 29.17 -3.24 -11.15
C SER A 766 30.45 -4.04 -11.41
N ALA A 767 30.41 -5.33 -11.06
CA ALA A 767 31.53 -6.25 -11.25
C ALA A 767 31.66 -6.71 -12.73
N VAL A 768 30.71 -6.33 -13.60
CA VAL A 768 30.81 -6.46 -15.05
C VAL A 768 31.36 -5.15 -15.61
N VAL A 769 32.48 -5.25 -16.33
CA VAL A 769 33.16 -4.06 -16.87
C VAL A 769 32.45 -3.58 -18.14
N ASP A 770 32.02 -2.31 -18.14
CA ASP A 770 31.53 -1.65 -19.35
C ASP A 770 32.68 -1.36 -20.32
N LEU A 771 32.61 -2.01 -21.49
CA LEU A 771 33.61 -1.93 -22.53
C LEU A 771 33.10 -1.07 -23.68
N ILE A 772 33.84 0.00 -23.95
CA ILE A 772 33.61 0.97 -25.01
C ILE A 772 34.88 1.06 -25.88
N PRO A 773 34.84 1.62 -27.10
CA PRO A 773 35.99 1.67 -28.01
C PRO A 773 37.27 2.25 -27.37
N LYS A 774 37.11 3.19 -26.44
CA LYS A 774 38.22 3.86 -25.75
C LYS A 774 38.97 2.97 -24.74
N ASN A 775 38.31 1.96 -24.14
CA ASN A 775 38.91 1.10 -23.12
C ASN A 775 39.05 -0.37 -23.56
N PHE A 776 38.33 -0.81 -24.60
CA PHE A 776 38.25 -2.20 -25.02
C PHE A 776 39.63 -2.84 -25.22
N ASP A 777 40.48 -2.26 -26.08
CA ASP A 777 41.80 -2.85 -26.38
C ASP A 777 42.70 -2.92 -25.14
N LYS A 778 42.63 -1.90 -24.28
CA LYS A 778 43.42 -1.84 -23.06
C LYS A 778 42.99 -2.93 -22.06
N VAL A 779 41.68 -3.12 -21.89
CA VAL A 779 41.11 -4.02 -20.87
C VAL A 779 41.08 -5.48 -21.35
N VAL A 780 40.77 -5.72 -22.63
CA VAL A 780 40.52 -7.05 -23.18
C VAL A 780 41.74 -7.63 -23.90
N LEU A 781 42.50 -6.82 -24.65
CA LEU A 781 43.58 -7.32 -25.52
C LEU A 781 44.99 -7.08 -24.94
N GLN A 782 45.20 -5.96 -24.24
CA GLN A 782 46.52 -5.54 -23.76
C GLN A 782 46.74 -5.82 -22.27
N SER A 783 45.68 -6.19 -21.54
CA SER A 783 45.75 -6.43 -20.08
C SER A 783 46.51 -7.71 -19.72
N GLY A 784 46.70 -8.63 -20.68
CA GLY A 784 47.26 -9.96 -20.44
C GLY A 784 46.31 -10.91 -19.70
N LYS A 785 45.08 -10.48 -19.40
CA LYS A 785 44.07 -11.26 -18.68
C LYS A 785 43.04 -11.80 -19.66
N PRO A 786 42.59 -13.05 -19.49
CA PRO A 786 41.45 -13.55 -20.23
C PRO A 786 40.16 -12.80 -19.87
N ALA A 787 39.27 -12.64 -20.84
CA ALA A 787 38.01 -11.94 -20.67
C ALA A 787 36.84 -12.66 -21.35
N LEU A 788 35.72 -12.79 -20.64
CA LEU A 788 34.44 -13.14 -21.26
C LEU A 788 33.68 -11.85 -21.53
N VAL A 789 33.34 -11.59 -22.79
CA VAL A 789 32.69 -10.35 -23.21
C VAL A 789 31.34 -10.62 -23.84
N GLU A 790 30.29 -9.96 -23.33
CA GLU A 790 28.97 -9.91 -23.95
C GLU A 790 28.87 -8.75 -24.93
N PHE A 791 28.53 -9.04 -26.18
CA PHE A 791 28.08 -8.04 -27.15
C PHE A 791 26.55 -8.03 -27.18
N PHE A 792 25.94 -6.93 -26.73
CA PHE A 792 24.48 -6.80 -26.56
C PHE A 792 23.91 -5.56 -27.26
N ALA A 793 22.58 -5.47 -27.25
CA ALA A 793 21.83 -4.26 -27.63
C ALA A 793 20.68 -4.02 -26.63
N PRO A 794 20.39 -2.76 -26.24
CA PRO A 794 19.51 -2.44 -25.11
C PRO A 794 18.03 -2.72 -25.38
N TRP A 795 17.64 -2.85 -26.66
CA TRP A 795 16.29 -3.22 -27.07
C TRP A 795 16.09 -4.74 -27.20
N CYS A 796 17.16 -5.55 -27.17
CA CYS A 796 17.07 -6.99 -27.41
C CYS A 796 16.52 -7.75 -26.20
N GLY A 797 15.36 -8.40 -26.35
CA GLY A 797 14.75 -9.20 -25.29
C GLY A 797 15.62 -10.34 -24.77
N HIS A 798 16.44 -10.97 -25.63
CA HIS A 798 17.37 -12.02 -25.21
C HIS A 798 18.53 -11.50 -24.36
N CYS A 799 19.01 -10.27 -24.64
CA CYS A 799 20.02 -9.60 -23.82
C CYS A 799 19.46 -9.23 -22.45
N LYS A 800 18.23 -8.68 -22.41
CA LYS A 800 17.56 -8.36 -21.14
C LYS A 800 17.37 -9.58 -20.24
N ASN A 801 17.13 -10.75 -20.83
CA ASN A 801 17.02 -12.01 -20.08
C ASN A 801 18.37 -12.53 -19.56
N LEU A 802 19.48 -12.23 -20.25
CA LEU A 802 20.83 -12.65 -19.85
C LEU A 802 21.46 -11.69 -18.84
N ALA A 803 21.15 -10.40 -18.92
CA ALA A 803 21.70 -9.33 -18.07
C ALA A 803 21.74 -9.68 -16.56
N PRO A 804 20.66 -10.16 -15.90
CA PRO A 804 20.73 -10.48 -14.47
C PRO A 804 21.71 -11.63 -14.18
N VAL A 805 21.75 -12.66 -15.03
CA VAL A 805 22.67 -13.80 -14.88
C VAL A 805 24.12 -13.38 -15.14
N TYR A 806 24.33 -12.46 -16.09
CA TYR A 806 25.65 -11.96 -16.44
C TYR A 806 26.22 -11.02 -15.37
N GLU A 807 25.38 -10.23 -14.70
CA GLU A 807 25.76 -9.46 -13.51
C GLU A 807 26.10 -10.37 -12.31
N GLU A 808 25.31 -11.43 -12.08
CA GLU A 808 25.65 -12.45 -11.08
C GLU A 808 27.00 -13.13 -11.38
N LEU A 809 27.30 -13.36 -12.66
CA LEU A 809 28.58 -13.89 -13.11
C LEU A 809 29.73 -12.92 -12.81
N GLY A 810 29.56 -11.64 -13.13
CA GLY A 810 30.55 -10.60 -12.77
C GLY A 810 30.82 -10.60 -11.26
N GLN A 811 29.78 -10.64 -10.45
CA GLN A 811 29.91 -10.70 -8.98
C GLN A 811 30.60 -11.99 -8.51
N ALA A 812 30.28 -13.13 -9.10
CA ALA A 812 30.87 -14.41 -8.75
C ALA A 812 32.40 -14.44 -8.95
N PHE A 813 32.91 -13.66 -9.90
CA PHE A 813 34.34 -13.54 -10.21
C PHE A 813 34.97 -12.21 -9.76
N ALA A 814 34.22 -11.32 -9.10
CA ALA A 814 34.71 -10.02 -8.62
C ALA A 814 35.96 -10.15 -7.72
N HIS A 815 36.01 -11.21 -6.91
CA HIS A 815 37.17 -11.51 -6.05
C HIS A 815 38.45 -11.89 -6.81
N ALA A 816 38.37 -12.07 -8.12
CA ALA A 816 39.46 -12.49 -9.01
C ALA A 816 39.57 -11.56 -10.24
N GLU A 817 39.21 -10.28 -10.09
CA GLU A 817 39.34 -9.24 -11.12
C GLU A 817 40.78 -9.06 -11.65
N ASP A 818 41.77 -9.50 -10.88
CA ASP A 818 43.18 -9.55 -11.28
C ASP A 818 43.48 -10.68 -12.27
N LYS A 819 42.62 -11.70 -12.36
CA LYS A 819 42.83 -12.95 -13.12
C LYS A 819 41.90 -13.15 -14.30
N VAL A 820 40.65 -12.68 -14.22
CA VAL A 820 39.67 -12.78 -15.31
C VAL A 820 38.79 -11.54 -15.34
N THR A 821 38.45 -11.07 -16.54
CA THR A 821 37.51 -9.97 -16.74
C THR A 821 36.18 -10.49 -17.26
N VAL A 822 35.08 -10.07 -16.64
CA VAL A 822 33.73 -10.23 -17.20
C VAL A 822 33.31 -8.85 -17.68
N GLY A 823 33.00 -8.69 -18.96
CA GLY A 823 32.72 -7.37 -19.54
C GLY A 823 31.57 -7.39 -20.54
N LYS A 824 31.02 -6.21 -20.83
CA LYS A 824 29.92 -6.06 -21.79
C LYS A 824 30.14 -4.87 -22.71
N VAL A 825 29.71 -5.00 -23.96
CA VAL A 825 29.79 -3.99 -25.01
C VAL A 825 28.38 -3.80 -25.59
N ASP A 826 27.86 -2.58 -25.55
CA ASP A 826 26.71 -2.22 -26.38
C ASP A 826 27.19 -2.11 -27.84
N ALA A 827 26.90 -3.14 -28.62
CA ALA A 827 27.32 -3.24 -30.00
C ALA A 827 26.32 -2.61 -30.98
N ASP A 828 25.17 -2.11 -30.49
CA ASP A 828 24.27 -1.25 -31.28
C ASP A 828 24.72 0.22 -31.19
N GLU A 829 25.18 0.66 -30.03
CA GLU A 829 25.83 1.96 -29.84
C GLU A 829 27.24 1.98 -30.45
N HIS A 830 28.08 0.98 -30.14
CA HIS A 830 29.47 0.86 -30.61
C HIS A 830 29.62 -0.13 -31.77
N ARG A 831 28.96 0.18 -32.90
CA ARG A 831 28.87 -0.69 -34.09
C ARG A 831 30.23 -1.08 -34.68
N GLU A 832 31.25 -0.25 -34.50
CA GLU A 832 32.63 -0.52 -34.90
C GLU A 832 33.24 -1.71 -34.16
N LEU A 833 32.99 -1.86 -32.85
CA LEU A 833 33.43 -3.05 -32.09
C LEU A 833 32.63 -4.28 -32.53
N GLY A 834 31.33 -4.12 -32.76
CA GLY A 834 30.48 -5.18 -33.31
C GLY A 834 30.97 -5.68 -34.67
N LYS A 835 31.31 -4.77 -35.60
CA LYS A 835 31.88 -5.11 -36.91
C LYS A 835 33.26 -5.77 -36.79
N ARG A 836 34.13 -5.23 -35.93
CA ARG A 836 35.50 -5.73 -35.74
C ARG A 836 35.54 -7.19 -35.33
N PHE A 837 34.60 -7.63 -34.50
CA PHE A 837 34.52 -9.02 -34.02
C PHE A 837 33.42 -9.85 -34.70
N GLY A 838 32.85 -9.36 -35.81
CA GLY A 838 31.90 -10.11 -36.63
C GLY A 838 30.56 -10.43 -35.94
N ILE A 839 30.06 -9.53 -35.10
CA ILE A 839 28.78 -9.71 -34.40
C ILE A 839 27.61 -9.56 -35.38
N GLN A 840 26.87 -10.65 -35.60
CA GLN A 840 25.72 -10.69 -36.53
C GLN A 840 24.36 -10.73 -35.80
N GLY A 841 24.36 -10.86 -34.47
CA GLY A 841 23.15 -10.92 -33.65
C GLY A 841 23.46 -10.81 -32.16
N PHE A 842 22.42 -10.59 -31.36
CA PHE A 842 22.55 -10.34 -29.92
C PHE A 842 21.71 -11.31 -29.07
N PRO A 843 22.17 -11.67 -27.85
CA PRO A 843 23.52 -11.47 -27.34
C PRO A 843 24.51 -12.44 -27.99
N THR A 844 25.75 -11.99 -28.21
CA THR A 844 26.87 -12.84 -28.61
C THR A 844 27.95 -12.78 -27.53
N LEU A 845 28.33 -13.92 -26.97
CA LEU A 845 29.38 -14.04 -25.95
C LEU A 845 30.68 -14.50 -26.61
N LYS A 846 31.79 -13.80 -26.34
CA LYS A 846 33.12 -14.12 -26.87
C LYS A 846 34.15 -14.20 -25.76
N TRP A 847 35.00 -15.21 -25.85
CA TRP A 847 36.13 -15.44 -24.94
C TRP A 847 37.42 -14.93 -25.58
N PHE A 848 38.10 -14.05 -24.85
CA PHE A 848 39.43 -13.55 -25.19
C PHE A 848 40.42 -14.19 -24.23
N ASP A 849 41.52 -14.75 -24.74
CA ASP A 849 42.53 -15.43 -23.92
C ASP A 849 43.56 -14.47 -23.30
N GLY A 850 43.45 -13.16 -23.60
CA GLY A 850 44.36 -12.11 -23.17
C GLY A 850 45.69 -12.09 -23.90
N LYS A 851 45.87 -12.89 -24.95
CA LYS A 851 47.13 -13.05 -25.70
C LYS A 851 46.96 -12.85 -27.21
N SER A 852 45.79 -13.23 -27.75
CA SER A 852 45.45 -13.06 -29.16
C SER A 852 44.36 -11.99 -29.34
N ASP A 853 44.34 -11.36 -30.52
CA ASP A 853 43.26 -10.47 -30.96
C ASP A 853 42.07 -11.23 -31.59
N THR A 854 42.19 -12.56 -31.72
CA THR A 854 41.14 -13.45 -32.21
C THR A 854 40.38 -14.13 -31.08
N PRO A 855 39.12 -13.75 -30.78
CA PRO A 855 38.32 -14.40 -29.74
C PRO A 855 37.71 -15.74 -30.19
N GLU A 856 37.40 -16.59 -29.21
CA GLU A 856 36.63 -17.82 -29.36
C GLU A 856 35.13 -17.55 -29.06
N ASP A 857 34.22 -18.11 -29.86
CA ASP A 857 32.78 -17.99 -29.59
C ASP A 857 32.37 -18.89 -28.42
N TYR A 858 31.70 -18.33 -27.42
CA TYR A 858 31.09 -19.13 -26.37
C TYR A 858 29.75 -19.70 -26.83
N LYS A 859 29.64 -21.04 -26.83
CA LYS A 859 28.45 -21.79 -27.29
C LYS A 859 27.75 -22.59 -26.18
N GLY A 860 28.15 -22.42 -24.92
CA GLY A 860 27.56 -23.10 -23.78
C GLY A 860 26.23 -22.51 -23.32
N GLY A 861 25.67 -23.08 -22.24
CA GLY A 861 24.47 -22.59 -21.58
C GLY A 861 24.62 -21.15 -21.06
N ARG A 862 23.53 -20.40 -21.02
CA ARG A 862 23.53 -18.98 -20.61
C ARG A 862 23.09 -18.77 -19.16
N ASP A 863 23.10 -19.83 -18.38
CA ASP A 863 22.90 -19.83 -16.93
C ASP A 863 24.22 -19.62 -16.18
N LEU A 864 24.13 -19.19 -14.91
CA LEU A 864 25.30 -18.85 -14.09
C LEU A 864 26.26 -20.04 -13.92
N GLU A 865 25.74 -21.26 -13.84
CA GLU A 865 26.54 -22.48 -13.64
C GLU A 865 27.37 -22.78 -14.89
N SER A 866 26.74 -22.80 -16.07
CA SER A 866 27.42 -23.01 -17.36
C SER A 866 28.49 -21.95 -17.65
N LEU A 867 28.20 -20.68 -17.36
CA LEU A 867 29.14 -19.57 -17.57
C LEU A 867 30.29 -19.63 -16.56
N SER A 868 30.00 -19.92 -15.29
CA SER A 868 31.02 -20.02 -14.24
C SER A 868 31.92 -21.25 -14.45
N ALA A 869 31.35 -22.37 -14.88
CA ALA A 869 32.10 -23.59 -15.21
C ALA A 869 33.07 -23.33 -16.36
N PHE A 870 32.63 -22.62 -17.41
CA PHE A 870 33.48 -22.26 -18.54
C PHE A 870 34.65 -21.35 -18.14
N ILE A 871 34.40 -20.30 -17.34
CA ILE A 871 35.49 -19.45 -16.82
C ILE A 871 36.44 -20.28 -15.95
N THR A 872 35.91 -21.17 -15.10
CA THR A 872 36.71 -22.05 -14.25
C THR A 872 37.55 -23.01 -15.08
N GLU A 873 37.02 -23.57 -16.17
CA GLU A 873 37.75 -24.46 -17.08
C GLU A 873 38.90 -23.72 -17.78
N LYS A 874 38.63 -22.52 -18.31
CA LYS A 874 39.63 -21.75 -19.07
C LYS A 874 40.70 -21.10 -18.19
N THR A 875 40.40 -20.82 -16.91
CA THR A 875 41.30 -20.01 -16.03
C THR A 875 41.72 -20.70 -14.74
N GLY A 876 41.05 -21.77 -14.33
CA GLY A 876 41.23 -22.41 -13.02
C GLY A 876 40.65 -21.62 -11.83
N VAL A 877 40.05 -20.45 -12.06
CA VAL A 877 39.45 -19.60 -11.03
C VAL A 877 38.05 -20.11 -10.69
N ARG A 878 37.72 -20.28 -9.40
CA ARG A 878 36.40 -20.75 -8.96
C ARG A 878 35.50 -19.57 -8.55
N PRO A 879 34.19 -19.60 -8.84
CA PRO A 879 33.25 -18.54 -8.45
C PRO A 879 33.04 -18.46 -6.92
N ARG A 880 32.71 -17.26 -6.41
CA ARG A 880 32.27 -17.01 -5.02
C ARG A 880 30.99 -16.15 -4.99
N GLY A 881 29.90 -16.65 -4.43
CA GLY A 881 28.63 -15.92 -4.27
C GLY A 881 27.65 -16.66 -3.34
N PRO A 882 26.52 -16.03 -2.93
CA PRO A 882 25.53 -16.69 -2.08
C PRO A 882 25.01 -17.94 -2.80
N LYS A 883 25.24 -19.10 -2.20
CA LYS A 883 24.69 -20.34 -2.72
C LYS A 883 23.17 -20.26 -2.57
N LYS A 884 22.46 -20.15 -3.68
CA LYS A 884 21.05 -20.56 -3.72
C LYS A 884 21.02 -21.98 -3.17
N GLU A 885 20.16 -22.25 -2.19
CA GLU A 885 20.06 -23.61 -1.66
C GLU A 885 19.82 -24.57 -2.82
N PRO A 886 20.56 -25.69 -2.87
CA PRO A 886 20.43 -26.63 -3.97
C PRO A 886 18.97 -27.07 -4.09
N SER A 887 18.43 -27.05 -5.31
CA SER A 887 17.07 -27.51 -5.57
C SER A 887 16.92 -28.94 -5.02
N LYS A 888 15.81 -29.17 -4.32
CA LYS A 888 15.41 -30.51 -3.87
C LYS A 888 14.64 -31.27 -4.95
N VAL A 889 14.41 -30.65 -6.11
CA VAL A 889 13.83 -31.32 -7.27
C VAL A 889 14.91 -32.13 -7.97
N GLU A 890 14.69 -33.43 -8.08
CA GLU A 890 15.63 -34.33 -8.76
C GLU A 890 15.53 -34.19 -10.30
N MET A 891 16.65 -33.90 -10.95
CA MET A 891 16.73 -33.86 -12.42
C MET A 891 16.97 -35.26 -12.98
N LEU A 892 15.96 -35.81 -13.67
CA LEU A 892 16.08 -37.12 -14.29
C LEU A 892 16.46 -37.01 -15.77
N THR A 893 17.29 -37.95 -16.20
CA THR A 893 17.83 -38.17 -17.55
C THR A 893 17.53 -39.59 -18.00
N ASP A 894 17.83 -39.93 -19.25
CA ASP A 894 17.62 -41.28 -19.80
C ASP A 894 18.28 -42.39 -18.96
N SER A 895 19.41 -42.08 -18.30
CA SER A 895 20.12 -43.01 -17.42
C SER A 895 19.55 -43.04 -16.00
N SER A 896 19.32 -41.88 -15.37
CA SER A 896 18.86 -41.79 -13.98
C SER A 896 17.38 -42.15 -13.83
N PHE A 897 16.54 -41.88 -14.84
CA PHE A 897 15.13 -42.21 -14.81
C PHE A 897 14.91 -43.73 -14.62
N LYS A 898 15.70 -44.57 -15.29
CA LYS A 898 15.60 -46.03 -15.17
C LYS A 898 16.08 -46.57 -13.82
N SER A 899 16.96 -45.85 -13.13
CA SER A 899 17.42 -46.24 -11.80
C SER A 899 16.56 -45.68 -10.67
N THR A 900 15.91 -44.53 -10.88
CA THR A 900 15.06 -43.88 -9.87
C THR A 900 13.63 -44.43 -9.89
N ILE A 901 13.08 -44.73 -11.06
CA ILE A 901 11.73 -45.29 -11.22
C ILE A 901 11.73 -46.82 -11.08
N GLY A 902 10.77 -47.38 -10.34
CA GLY A 902 10.69 -48.81 -10.04
C GLY A 902 11.51 -49.25 -8.81
N GLY A 903 12.16 -48.30 -8.12
CA GLY A 903 12.87 -48.52 -6.86
C GLY A 903 11.94 -48.58 -5.64
N ASP A 904 12.48 -48.26 -4.46
CA ASP A 904 11.77 -48.29 -3.17
C ASP A 904 11.00 -47.00 -2.84
N LYS A 905 11.01 -46.01 -3.75
CA LYS A 905 10.41 -44.68 -3.56
C LYS A 905 9.23 -44.40 -4.48
N ASP A 906 8.30 -43.60 -4.00
CA ASP A 906 7.22 -42.99 -4.78
C ASP A 906 7.74 -41.72 -5.46
N VAL A 907 7.58 -41.60 -6.78
CA VAL A 907 8.22 -40.52 -7.57
C VAL A 907 7.19 -39.74 -8.38
N LEU A 908 7.10 -38.43 -8.17
CA LEU A 908 6.29 -37.53 -8.97
C LEU A 908 7.18 -36.77 -9.96
N VAL A 909 6.96 -36.99 -11.27
CA VAL A 909 7.82 -36.47 -12.34
C VAL A 909 7.06 -35.45 -13.20
N ALA A 910 7.62 -34.26 -13.35
CA ALA A 910 7.20 -33.28 -14.36
C ALA A 910 8.11 -33.36 -15.60
N PHE A 911 7.52 -33.68 -16.75
CA PHE A 911 8.17 -33.58 -18.07
C PHE A 911 7.98 -32.17 -18.62
N THR A 912 9.08 -31.45 -18.81
CA THR A 912 9.11 -30.01 -19.09
C THR A 912 9.96 -29.68 -20.32
N ALA A 913 9.85 -28.44 -20.82
CA ALA A 913 10.73 -27.90 -21.86
C ALA A 913 11.13 -26.46 -21.51
N PRO A 914 12.37 -26.02 -21.82
CA PRO A 914 12.91 -24.74 -21.34
C PRO A 914 12.23 -23.50 -21.94
N TRP A 915 11.60 -23.61 -23.11
CA TRP A 915 10.85 -22.52 -23.74
C TRP A 915 9.37 -22.46 -23.33
N CYS A 916 8.83 -23.48 -22.64
CA CYS A 916 7.41 -23.56 -22.33
C CYS A 916 7.01 -22.62 -21.18
N GLY A 917 6.13 -21.65 -21.47
CA GLY A 917 5.63 -20.68 -20.47
C GLY A 917 4.85 -21.33 -19.31
N HIS A 918 4.08 -22.40 -19.58
CA HIS A 918 3.39 -23.15 -18.54
C HIS A 918 4.35 -23.93 -17.62
N CYS A 919 5.49 -24.41 -18.14
CA CYS A 919 6.54 -25.02 -17.33
C CYS A 919 7.23 -23.99 -16.44
N LYS A 920 7.51 -22.79 -16.97
CA LYS A 920 8.08 -21.68 -16.18
C LYS A 920 7.15 -21.24 -15.05
N SER A 921 5.85 -21.22 -15.31
CA SER A 921 4.83 -20.89 -14.30
C SER A 921 4.70 -21.97 -13.22
N LEU A 922 4.92 -23.25 -13.57
CA LEU A 922 4.87 -24.37 -12.62
C LEU A 922 6.13 -24.49 -11.75
N ALA A 923 7.28 -24.03 -12.23
CA ALA A 923 8.57 -24.24 -11.57
C ALA A 923 8.60 -23.78 -10.09
N PRO A 924 8.08 -22.60 -9.69
CA PRO A 924 8.06 -22.20 -8.28
C PRO A 924 7.24 -23.14 -7.39
N THR A 925 6.09 -23.59 -7.87
CA THR A 925 5.22 -24.55 -7.16
C THR A 925 5.91 -25.91 -7.05
N TRP A 926 6.65 -26.33 -8.08
CA TRP A 926 7.39 -27.60 -8.07
C TRP A 926 8.53 -27.60 -7.06
N GLU A 927 9.24 -26.48 -6.91
CA GLU A 927 10.28 -26.30 -5.88
C GLU A 927 9.67 -26.24 -4.48
N THR A 928 8.51 -25.61 -4.31
CA THR A 928 7.80 -25.55 -3.02
C THR A 928 7.37 -26.96 -2.60
N LEU A 929 6.75 -27.70 -3.51
CA LEU A 929 6.34 -29.09 -3.29
C LEU A 929 7.51 -30.00 -2.90
N ALA A 930 8.67 -29.86 -3.56
CA ALA A 930 9.88 -30.60 -3.21
C ALA A 930 10.40 -30.25 -1.80
N ASN A 931 10.18 -29.02 -1.35
CA ASN A 931 10.50 -28.62 0.03
C ASN A 931 9.49 -29.15 1.04
N ASP A 932 8.20 -29.18 0.71
CA ASP A 932 7.15 -29.69 1.60
C ASP A 932 7.34 -31.18 1.91
N PHE A 933 7.79 -31.94 0.92
CA PHE A 933 8.07 -33.38 1.04
C PHE A 933 9.52 -33.70 1.39
N ALA A 934 10.36 -32.71 1.71
CA ALA A 934 11.79 -32.92 1.96
C ALA A 934 12.11 -33.84 3.16
N LEU A 935 11.16 -34.01 4.08
CA LEU A 935 11.29 -34.90 5.24
C LEU A 935 10.74 -36.31 4.97
N GLU A 936 10.14 -36.55 3.81
CA GLU A 936 9.64 -37.87 3.39
C GLU A 936 10.71 -38.58 2.56
N SER A 937 11.49 -39.48 3.19
CA SER A 937 12.58 -40.20 2.52
C SER A 937 12.14 -41.05 1.33
N ASP A 938 10.86 -41.45 1.35
CA ASP A 938 10.25 -42.39 0.42
C ASP A 938 9.52 -41.66 -0.72
N VAL A 939 9.49 -40.32 -0.73
CA VAL A 939 8.84 -39.51 -1.77
C VAL A 939 9.87 -38.65 -2.48
N VAL A 940 9.89 -38.70 -3.81
CA VAL A 940 10.79 -37.89 -4.66
C VAL A 940 9.99 -37.01 -5.60
N ILE A 941 10.30 -35.72 -5.59
CA ILE A 941 9.78 -34.76 -6.57
C ILE A 941 10.86 -34.55 -7.63
N ALA A 942 10.55 -34.89 -8.87
CA ALA A 942 11.50 -34.92 -9.97
C ALA A 942 11.03 -34.13 -11.18
N LYS A 943 11.96 -33.73 -12.05
CA LYS A 943 11.65 -33.16 -13.36
C LYS A 943 12.59 -33.72 -14.44
N VAL A 944 12.05 -33.79 -15.66
CA VAL A 944 12.76 -34.21 -16.87
C VAL A 944 12.68 -33.06 -17.87
N ASP A 945 13.81 -32.64 -18.42
CA ASP A 945 13.82 -31.79 -19.62
C ASP A 945 13.61 -32.68 -20.84
N ALA A 946 12.38 -32.72 -21.34
CA ALA A 946 11.96 -33.62 -22.40
C ALA A 946 12.56 -33.29 -23.78
N GLU A 947 13.23 -32.14 -23.92
CA GLU A 947 13.92 -31.75 -25.14
C GLU A 947 15.44 -31.90 -25.06
N ALA A 948 16.00 -32.07 -23.86
CA ALA A 948 17.42 -32.30 -23.69
C ALA A 948 17.83 -33.64 -24.35
N GLU A 949 18.98 -33.63 -25.04
CA GLU A 949 19.47 -34.78 -25.80
C GLU A 949 19.63 -36.04 -24.93
N ASN A 950 19.94 -35.85 -23.64
CA ASN A 950 20.14 -36.90 -22.65
C ASN A 950 18.86 -37.35 -21.92
N ALA A 951 17.67 -36.88 -22.32
CA ALA A 951 16.38 -37.18 -21.67
C ALA A 951 15.22 -37.38 -22.67
N ARG A 952 15.46 -37.09 -23.95
CA ARG A 952 14.47 -37.16 -25.03
C ARG A 952 13.99 -38.59 -25.30
N ALA A 953 14.83 -39.61 -25.07
CA ALA A 953 14.43 -41.01 -25.25
C ALA A 953 13.39 -41.42 -24.20
N THR A 954 13.63 -41.07 -22.93
CA THR A 954 12.68 -41.26 -21.83
C THR A 954 11.38 -40.51 -22.08
N ALA A 955 11.41 -39.25 -22.52
CA ALA A 955 10.19 -38.50 -22.83
C ALA A 955 9.33 -39.18 -23.93
N LYS A 956 9.99 -39.72 -24.97
CA LYS A 956 9.33 -40.47 -26.05
C LYS A 956 8.77 -41.81 -25.56
N GLU A 957 9.53 -42.57 -24.78
CA GLU A 957 9.11 -43.84 -24.19
C GLU A 957 7.91 -43.66 -23.25
N GLN A 958 7.89 -42.56 -22.51
CA GLN A 958 6.78 -42.17 -21.63
C GLN A 958 5.59 -41.53 -22.38
N GLY A 959 5.64 -41.43 -23.71
CA GLY A 959 4.52 -40.93 -24.52
C GLY A 959 4.16 -39.46 -24.27
N VAL A 960 5.15 -38.62 -23.95
CA VAL A 960 4.94 -37.18 -23.71
C VAL A 960 4.69 -36.46 -25.04
N THR A 961 3.50 -35.88 -25.20
CA THR A 961 3.08 -35.15 -26.42
C THR A 961 2.88 -33.64 -26.19
N GLY A 962 2.98 -33.17 -24.95
CA GLY A 962 2.84 -31.76 -24.58
C GLY A 962 3.44 -31.45 -23.21
N TYR A 963 3.62 -30.16 -22.91
CA TYR A 963 4.32 -29.70 -21.70
C TYR A 963 3.50 -28.69 -20.87
N PRO A 964 3.59 -28.71 -19.53
CA PRO A 964 4.15 -29.81 -18.74
C PRO A 964 3.20 -31.02 -18.75
N THR A 965 3.78 -32.22 -18.82
CA THR A 965 3.08 -33.49 -18.54
C THR A 965 3.56 -33.99 -17.19
N ILE A 966 2.66 -34.36 -16.28
CA ILE A 966 3.01 -34.80 -14.93
C ILE A 966 2.57 -36.25 -14.74
N LYS A 967 3.45 -37.10 -14.21
CA LYS A 967 3.16 -38.49 -13.91
C LYS A 967 3.66 -38.89 -12.53
N PHE A 968 2.90 -39.73 -11.85
CA PHE A 968 3.27 -40.35 -10.57
C PHE A 968 3.63 -41.82 -10.78
N PHE A 969 4.77 -42.23 -10.23
CA PHE A 969 5.27 -43.59 -10.29
C PHE A 969 5.28 -44.17 -8.87
N PRO A 970 4.39 -45.14 -8.57
CA PRO A 970 4.37 -45.78 -7.27
C PRO A 970 5.66 -46.59 -7.03
N LYS A 971 6.07 -46.70 -5.76
CA LYS A 971 7.21 -47.54 -5.37
C LYS A 971 7.08 -48.97 -5.90
N GLY A 972 8.17 -49.51 -6.43
CA GLY A 972 8.23 -50.83 -7.06
C GLY A 972 7.56 -50.94 -8.43
N SER A 973 7.01 -49.85 -8.98
CA SER A 973 6.35 -49.83 -10.28
C SER A 973 7.06 -48.89 -11.26
N THR A 974 7.13 -49.34 -12.52
CA THR A 974 7.55 -48.51 -13.66
C THR A 974 6.38 -47.89 -14.41
N ASP A 975 5.15 -48.23 -14.04
CA ASP A 975 3.94 -47.75 -14.70
C ASP A 975 3.55 -46.38 -14.15
N GLY A 976 3.67 -45.35 -14.98
CA GLY A 976 3.37 -43.97 -14.63
C GLY A 976 1.87 -43.65 -14.72
N ILE A 977 1.30 -43.20 -13.61
CA ILE A 977 -0.07 -42.71 -13.50
C ILE A 977 -0.10 -41.23 -13.90
N ALA A 978 -0.87 -40.86 -14.92
CA ALA A 978 -1.00 -39.46 -15.34
C ALA A 978 -1.70 -38.62 -14.26
N TYR A 979 -1.13 -37.47 -13.94
CA TYR A 979 -1.76 -36.50 -13.06
C TYR A 979 -2.61 -35.53 -13.87
N SER A 980 -3.91 -35.48 -13.58
CA SER A 980 -4.90 -34.61 -14.24
C SER A 980 -5.55 -33.59 -13.29
N GLY A 981 -5.06 -33.48 -12.05
CA GLY A 981 -5.56 -32.53 -11.06
C GLY A 981 -5.13 -31.08 -11.32
N ALA A 982 -5.58 -30.17 -10.45
CA ALA A 982 -5.18 -28.77 -10.49
C ALA A 982 -3.67 -28.62 -10.22
N ARG A 983 -3.01 -27.65 -10.86
CA ARG A 983 -1.55 -27.45 -10.71
C ARG A 983 -1.19 -26.49 -9.57
N SER A 984 -1.93 -26.56 -8.46
CA SER A 984 -1.64 -25.81 -7.23
C SER A 984 -0.88 -26.68 -6.23
N GLU A 985 -0.16 -26.03 -5.31
CA GLU A 985 0.56 -26.69 -4.23
C GLU A 985 -0.35 -27.63 -3.42
N GLU A 986 -1.53 -27.15 -3.03
CA GLU A 986 -2.49 -27.93 -2.24
C GLU A 986 -2.98 -29.18 -2.97
N ALA A 987 -3.27 -29.06 -4.27
CA ALA A 987 -3.74 -30.20 -5.07
C ALA A 987 -2.65 -31.24 -5.33
N PHE A 988 -1.37 -30.84 -5.35
CA PHE A 988 -0.26 -31.79 -5.39
C PHE A 988 -0.03 -32.46 -4.05
N ILE A 989 -0.08 -31.71 -2.95
CA ILE A 989 0.05 -32.24 -1.59
C ILE A 989 -1.06 -33.25 -1.31
N ASP A 990 -2.32 -32.93 -1.60
CA ASP A 990 -3.45 -33.82 -1.38
C ASP A 990 -3.31 -35.11 -2.18
N PHE A 991 -2.93 -35.00 -3.46
CA PHE A 991 -2.68 -36.16 -4.31
C PHE A 991 -1.53 -37.02 -3.78
N LEU A 992 -0.41 -36.42 -3.40
CA LEU A 992 0.73 -37.17 -2.86
C LEU A 992 0.40 -37.82 -1.51
N ASN A 993 -0.27 -37.12 -0.60
CA ASN A 993 -0.75 -37.69 0.65
C ASN A 993 -1.68 -38.89 0.39
N GLU A 994 -2.60 -38.78 -0.57
CA GLU A 994 -3.50 -39.88 -0.96
C GLU A 994 -2.73 -41.10 -1.48
N LYS A 995 -1.71 -40.88 -2.33
CA LYS A 995 -0.96 -41.97 -2.96
C LYS A 995 0.11 -42.60 -2.06
N THR A 996 0.70 -41.82 -1.17
CA THR A 996 1.86 -42.24 -0.36
C THR A 996 1.50 -42.53 1.09
N GLY A 997 0.31 -42.14 1.55
CA GLY A 997 -0.11 -42.28 2.96
C GLY A 997 0.59 -41.28 3.90
N THR A 998 1.28 -40.29 3.35
CA THR A 998 1.86 -39.17 4.10
C THR A 998 0.77 -38.19 4.52
N ASN A 999 1.12 -37.22 5.37
CA ASN A 999 0.16 -36.27 5.92
C ASN A 999 0.74 -34.86 5.91
N ARG A 1000 1.45 -34.50 4.84
CA ARG A 1000 2.05 -33.17 4.68
C ARG A 1000 1.00 -32.10 4.46
N ALA A 1001 1.34 -30.87 4.83
CA ALA A 1001 0.56 -29.66 4.61
C ALA A 1001 1.47 -28.58 3.99
N PRO A 1002 0.90 -27.54 3.36
CA PRO A 1002 1.68 -26.42 2.81
C PRO A 1002 2.70 -25.87 3.83
N GLY A 1003 3.94 -25.68 3.40
CA GLY A 1003 5.07 -25.29 4.26
C GLY A 1003 5.78 -26.45 4.97
N GLY A 1004 5.58 -27.68 4.54
CA GLY A 1004 6.27 -28.90 5.00
C GLY A 1004 5.86 -29.47 6.36
N GLY A 1005 4.88 -28.86 7.03
CA GLY A 1005 4.32 -29.36 8.28
C GLY A 1005 3.42 -30.58 8.10
N LEU A 1006 2.87 -31.09 9.22
CA LEU A 1006 1.90 -32.18 9.22
C LEU A 1006 0.47 -31.68 9.43
N ASN A 1007 -0.49 -32.28 8.73
CA ASN A 1007 -1.92 -32.00 8.88
C ASN A 1007 -2.53 -32.73 10.10
N GLU A 1008 -3.83 -32.53 10.34
CA GLU A 1008 -4.54 -33.06 11.53
C GLU A 1008 -4.71 -34.58 11.57
N LYS A 1009 -4.53 -35.26 10.43
CA LYS A 1009 -4.62 -36.73 10.35
C LYS A 1009 -3.32 -37.40 10.76
N ALA A 1010 -2.20 -36.66 10.74
CA ALA A 1010 -0.90 -37.22 11.09
C ALA A 1010 -0.88 -37.77 12.52
N GLY A 1011 -0.40 -39.01 12.67
CA GLY A 1011 -0.31 -39.72 13.93
C GLY A 1011 -1.62 -40.31 14.46
N THR A 1012 -2.74 -40.05 13.79
CA THR A 1012 -4.05 -40.60 14.19
C THR A 1012 -4.30 -41.95 13.55
N VAL A 1013 -5.00 -42.84 14.27
CA VAL A 1013 -5.32 -44.19 13.78
C VAL A 1013 -6.83 -44.39 13.86
N THR A 1014 -7.50 -44.43 12.70
CA THR A 1014 -8.98 -44.42 12.59
C THR A 1014 -9.65 -45.47 13.49
N ALA A 1015 -9.17 -46.72 13.49
CA ALA A 1015 -9.73 -47.79 14.32
C ALA A 1015 -9.61 -47.52 15.83
N LEU A 1016 -8.58 -46.80 16.25
CA LEU A 1016 -8.39 -46.41 17.66
C LEU A 1016 -9.18 -45.13 18.00
N ASP A 1017 -9.31 -44.19 17.06
CA ASP A 1017 -10.13 -42.98 17.22
C ASP A 1017 -11.59 -43.32 17.50
N GLU A 1018 -12.15 -44.30 16.78
CA GLU A 1018 -13.52 -44.79 17.01
C GLU A 1018 -13.69 -45.44 18.39
N LEU A 1019 -12.65 -46.09 18.93
CA LEU A 1019 -12.66 -46.61 20.30
C LEU A 1019 -12.57 -45.47 21.31
N VAL A 1020 -11.65 -44.54 21.12
CA VAL A 1020 -11.49 -43.36 22.00
C VAL A 1020 -12.79 -42.57 22.07
N ALA A 1021 -13.42 -42.25 20.94
CA ALA A 1021 -14.68 -41.49 20.91
C ALA A 1021 -15.82 -42.14 21.71
N ARG A 1022 -15.94 -43.48 21.64
CA ARG A 1022 -16.98 -44.26 22.33
C ARG A 1022 -16.86 -44.21 23.85
N TYR A 1023 -15.64 -44.33 24.38
CA TYR A 1023 -15.44 -44.43 25.84
C TYR A 1023 -15.10 -43.09 26.51
N THR A 1024 -14.60 -42.12 25.74
CA THR A 1024 -14.34 -40.77 26.27
C THR A 1024 -15.65 -40.03 26.56
N SER A 1025 -16.71 -40.30 25.79
CA SER A 1025 -18.05 -39.74 26.02
C SER A 1025 -18.75 -40.32 27.26
N SER A 1026 -18.40 -41.54 27.67
CA SER A 1026 -18.97 -42.23 28.84
C SER A 1026 -18.07 -42.21 30.09
N GLU A 1027 -16.91 -41.54 30.00
CA GLU A 1027 -15.86 -41.48 31.03
C GLU A 1027 -15.39 -42.85 31.56
N ASN A 1028 -15.58 -43.93 30.78
CA ASN A 1028 -15.24 -45.29 31.18
C ASN A 1028 -13.82 -45.65 30.69
N PHE A 1029 -12.82 -45.05 31.34
CA PHE A 1029 -11.42 -45.15 30.92
C PHE A 1029 -10.75 -46.49 31.24
N SER A 1030 -11.23 -47.22 32.25
CA SER A 1030 -10.70 -48.55 32.58
C SER A 1030 -11.00 -49.57 31.47
N GLU A 1031 -12.19 -49.52 30.88
CA GLU A 1031 -12.58 -50.35 29.74
C GLU A 1031 -11.92 -49.90 28.44
N LEU A 1032 -11.76 -48.57 28.24
CA LEU A 1032 -11.01 -48.00 27.11
C LEU A 1032 -9.58 -48.55 27.03
N VAL A 1033 -8.89 -48.67 28.19
CA VAL A 1033 -7.52 -49.23 28.25
C VAL A 1033 -7.49 -50.66 27.74
N ALA A 1034 -8.45 -51.50 28.13
CA ALA A 1034 -8.50 -52.90 27.70
C ALA A 1034 -8.73 -53.02 26.18
N GLU A 1035 -9.68 -52.27 25.64
CA GLU A 1035 -10.05 -52.31 24.22
C GLU A 1035 -8.97 -51.70 23.31
N VAL A 1036 -8.42 -50.53 23.66
CA VAL A 1036 -7.32 -49.91 22.90
C VAL A 1036 -6.06 -50.78 22.95
N SER A 1037 -5.75 -51.39 24.10
CA SER A 1037 -4.61 -52.32 24.21
C SER A 1037 -4.77 -53.58 23.36
N LYS A 1038 -6.01 -54.09 23.21
CA LYS A 1038 -6.31 -55.24 22.35
C LYS A 1038 -6.21 -54.86 20.88
N ALA A 1039 -6.81 -53.74 20.47
CA ALA A 1039 -6.79 -53.25 19.10
C ALA A 1039 -5.37 -52.87 18.65
N ALA A 1040 -4.57 -52.24 19.50
CA ALA A 1040 -3.20 -51.83 19.19
C ALA A 1040 -2.26 -53.01 18.90
N LYS A 1041 -2.48 -54.20 19.48
CA LYS A 1041 -1.64 -55.40 19.23
C LYS A 1041 -1.70 -55.90 17.78
N GLY A 1042 -2.75 -55.56 17.04
CA GLY A 1042 -2.94 -55.96 15.64
C GLY A 1042 -2.51 -54.91 14.61
N LEU A 1043 -2.03 -53.74 15.04
CA LEU A 1043 -1.74 -52.59 14.16
C LEU A 1043 -0.23 -52.38 14.00
N GLN A 1044 0.24 -52.30 12.75
CA GLN A 1044 1.60 -51.88 12.43
C GLN A 1044 1.67 -50.35 12.28
N ASP A 1045 1.33 -49.61 13.34
CA ASP A 1045 1.39 -48.15 13.38
C ASP A 1045 2.24 -47.64 14.55
N LYS A 1046 3.13 -46.68 14.28
CA LYS A 1046 4.09 -46.11 15.24
C LYS A 1046 3.40 -45.45 16.45
N TYR A 1047 2.20 -44.89 16.29
CA TYR A 1047 1.46 -44.16 17.31
C TYR A 1047 0.42 -45.01 18.04
N ALA A 1048 0.13 -46.23 17.58
CA ALA A 1048 -0.81 -47.13 18.27
C ALA A 1048 -0.45 -47.37 19.76
N GLN A 1049 0.84 -47.52 20.07
CA GLN A 1049 1.31 -47.62 21.47
C GLN A 1049 1.15 -46.32 22.26
N TYR A 1050 1.17 -45.17 21.58
CA TYR A 1050 0.93 -43.87 22.22
C TYR A 1050 -0.54 -43.73 22.63
N TYR A 1051 -1.49 -44.22 21.83
CA TYR A 1051 -2.91 -44.31 22.24
C TYR A 1051 -3.09 -45.14 23.53
N VAL A 1052 -2.44 -46.31 23.62
CA VAL A 1052 -2.47 -47.15 24.83
C VAL A 1052 -1.92 -46.38 26.04
N LYS A 1053 -0.79 -45.70 25.87
CA LYS A 1053 -0.16 -44.92 26.94
C LYS A 1053 -1.04 -43.77 27.40
N VAL A 1054 -1.68 -43.04 26.49
CA VAL A 1054 -2.59 -41.94 26.82
C VAL A 1054 -3.80 -42.50 27.57
N ALA A 1055 -4.42 -43.58 27.10
CA ALA A 1055 -5.56 -44.21 27.76
C ALA A 1055 -5.22 -44.66 29.19
N GLN A 1056 -4.05 -45.30 29.40
CA GLN A 1056 -3.58 -45.71 30.73
C GLN A 1056 -3.40 -44.51 31.67
N LYS A 1057 -2.76 -43.45 31.18
CA LYS A 1057 -2.54 -42.23 31.96
C LYS A 1057 -3.82 -41.49 32.27
N LEU A 1058 -4.81 -41.57 31.38
CA LEU A 1058 -6.11 -40.96 31.58
C LEU A 1058 -6.94 -41.71 32.64
N ALA A 1059 -6.83 -43.04 32.71
CA ALA A 1059 -7.45 -43.84 33.76
C ALA A 1059 -6.92 -43.50 35.17
N ASP A 1060 -5.64 -43.09 35.27
CA ASP A 1060 -5.04 -42.62 36.53
C ASP A 1060 -5.33 -41.12 36.82
N ASN A 1061 -5.45 -40.29 35.78
CA ASN A 1061 -5.62 -38.84 35.87
C ASN A 1061 -6.45 -38.30 34.70
N HIS A 1062 -7.72 -37.97 34.97
CA HIS A 1062 -8.68 -37.51 33.96
C HIS A 1062 -8.25 -36.21 33.24
N GLU A 1063 -7.37 -35.40 33.84
CA GLU A 1063 -6.87 -34.15 33.24
C GLU A 1063 -5.59 -34.34 32.41
N TYR A 1064 -5.06 -35.57 32.32
CA TYR A 1064 -3.77 -35.83 31.67
C TYR A 1064 -3.73 -35.36 30.21
N ALA A 1065 -4.74 -35.69 29.41
CA ALA A 1065 -4.77 -35.32 28.00
C ALA A 1065 -4.73 -33.80 27.79
N GLN A 1066 -5.44 -33.03 28.63
CA GLN A 1066 -5.47 -31.57 28.54
C GLN A 1066 -4.12 -30.96 28.93
N LYS A 1067 -3.54 -31.42 30.04
CA LYS A 1067 -2.25 -30.92 30.52
C LYS A 1067 -1.11 -31.25 29.56
N GLU A 1068 -1.09 -32.47 29.02
CA GLU A 1068 -0.06 -32.89 28.07
C GLU A 1068 -0.21 -32.16 26.73
N PHE A 1069 -1.43 -31.98 26.22
CA PHE A 1069 -1.67 -31.20 25.00
C PHE A 1069 -1.20 -29.75 25.15
N ALA A 1070 -1.52 -29.09 26.28
CA ALA A 1070 -1.06 -27.74 26.57
C ALA A 1070 0.48 -27.66 26.65
N ARG A 1071 1.14 -28.68 27.22
CA ARG A 1071 2.59 -28.77 27.29
C ARG A 1071 3.23 -28.92 25.90
N LEU A 1072 2.71 -29.82 25.06
CA LEU A 1072 3.23 -30.02 23.70
C LEU A 1072 3.02 -28.77 22.85
N SER A 1073 1.84 -28.15 22.95
CA SER A 1073 1.52 -26.88 22.26
C SER A 1073 2.47 -25.75 22.65
N LYS A 1074 2.86 -25.65 23.93
CA LYS A 1074 3.85 -24.67 24.40
C LYS A 1074 5.25 -24.93 23.84
N ILE A 1075 5.65 -26.19 23.67
CA ILE A 1075 6.93 -26.56 23.07
C ILE A 1075 6.96 -26.21 21.59
N LEU A 1076 5.88 -26.54 20.86
CA LEU A 1076 5.73 -26.21 19.44
C LEU A 1076 5.78 -24.68 19.23
N LYS A 1077 5.10 -23.89 20.07
CA LYS A 1077 5.14 -22.42 20.02
C LYS A 1077 6.51 -21.81 20.34
N LYS A 1078 7.36 -22.50 21.12
CA LYS A 1078 8.70 -21.99 21.50
C LYS A 1078 9.72 -22.09 20.35
N GLY A 1079 9.52 -22.98 19.39
CA GLY A 1079 10.43 -23.21 18.27
C GLY A 1079 11.77 -23.85 18.67
N GLY A 1080 12.65 -24.07 17.68
CA GLY A 1080 14.03 -24.55 17.89
C GLY A 1080 14.21 -26.07 18.11
N SER A 1081 13.21 -26.88 17.78
CA SER A 1081 13.34 -28.35 17.74
C SER A 1081 13.71 -28.82 16.34
N ALA A 1082 14.44 -29.94 16.23
CA ALA A 1082 14.72 -30.59 14.95
C ALA A 1082 13.40 -30.95 14.22
N PRO A 1083 13.33 -30.86 12.89
CA PRO A 1083 12.09 -31.06 12.14
C PRO A 1083 11.38 -32.39 12.43
N GLU A 1084 12.13 -33.49 12.54
CA GLU A 1084 11.58 -34.82 12.85
C GLU A 1084 10.96 -34.89 14.25
N LYS A 1085 11.50 -34.08 15.18
CA LYS A 1085 10.95 -33.94 16.53
C LYS A 1085 9.70 -33.06 16.52
N VAL A 1086 9.63 -32.06 15.65
CA VAL A 1086 8.41 -31.25 15.45
C VAL A 1086 7.28 -32.13 14.93
N ASP A 1087 7.56 -32.98 13.94
CA ASP A 1087 6.60 -33.93 13.37
C ASP A 1087 6.05 -34.93 14.40
N ASP A 1088 6.91 -35.50 15.26
CA ASP A 1088 6.50 -36.37 16.36
C ASP A 1088 5.63 -35.63 17.40
N LEU A 1089 5.96 -34.38 17.72
CA LEU A 1089 5.18 -33.56 18.64
C LEU A 1089 3.80 -33.19 18.09
N ILE A 1090 3.71 -32.86 16.80
CA ILE A 1090 2.44 -32.58 16.12
C ILE A 1090 1.58 -33.84 16.08
N SER A 1091 2.15 -34.97 15.66
CA SER A 1091 1.45 -36.26 15.60
C SER A 1091 0.89 -36.66 16.97
N ARG A 1092 1.67 -36.54 18.05
CA ARG A 1092 1.19 -36.78 19.42
C ARG A 1092 0.12 -35.79 19.87
N SER A 1093 0.21 -34.54 19.43
CA SER A 1093 -0.79 -33.52 19.74
C SER A 1093 -2.13 -33.84 19.06
N ASN A 1094 -2.10 -34.29 17.81
CA ASN A 1094 -3.29 -34.75 17.08
C ASN A 1094 -3.95 -35.94 17.79
N VAL A 1095 -3.16 -36.93 18.24
CA VAL A 1095 -3.68 -38.04 19.07
C VAL A 1095 -4.35 -37.53 20.34
N LEU A 1096 -3.71 -36.62 21.09
CA LEU A 1096 -4.28 -36.07 22.33
C LEU A 1096 -5.60 -35.33 22.09
N ARG A 1097 -5.76 -34.63 20.96
CA ARG A 1097 -7.04 -33.98 20.60
C ARG A 1097 -8.19 -34.99 20.51
N ARG A 1098 -7.93 -36.21 20.02
CA ARG A 1098 -8.95 -37.27 19.95
C ARG A 1098 -9.48 -37.68 21.32
N PHE A 1099 -8.63 -37.64 22.36
CA PHE A 1099 -9.03 -37.88 23.75
C PHE A 1099 -9.71 -36.67 24.42
N LEU A 1100 -9.63 -35.47 23.83
CA LEU A 1100 -10.28 -34.26 24.38
C LEU A 1100 -11.69 -34.05 23.80
N GLY A 1101 -11.95 -34.56 22.60
CA GLY A 1101 -13.20 -34.37 21.86
C GLY A 1101 -13.34 -32.95 21.28
N ASP A 1102 -14.08 -32.83 20.17
CA ASP A 1102 -14.15 -31.59 19.37
C ASP A 1102 -14.71 -30.36 20.13
N LYS A 1103 -15.44 -30.56 21.24
CA LYS A 1103 -16.05 -29.47 22.03
C LYS A 1103 -15.14 -28.83 23.08
N LYS A 1104 -14.09 -29.50 23.56
CA LYS A 1104 -13.16 -28.93 24.57
C LYS A 1104 -11.92 -28.27 23.93
N ALA A 1105 -11.55 -28.66 22.72
CA ALA A 1105 -10.39 -28.09 22.01
C ALA A 1105 -10.60 -26.64 21.56
N GLN A 1106 -11.82 -26.26 21.15
CA GLN A 1106 -12.14 -24.88 20.71
C GLN A 1106 -12.07 -23.82 21.81
N LYS A 1107 -12.13 -24.20 23.09
CA LYS A 1107 -12.18 -23.25 24.20
C LYS A 1107 -10.82 -22.69 24.61
N ASP A 1108 -9.74 -23.39 24.24
CA ASP A 1108 -8.35 -23.03 24.59
C ASP A 1108 -7.57 -22.46 23.38
N GLU A 1109 -8.22 -22.30 22.21
CA GLU A 1109 -7.69 -21.61 21.01
C GLU A 1109 -8.21 -20.17 20.84
N LEU A 1110 -9.01 -19.67 21.80
CA LEU A 1110 -9.43 -18.26 21.90
C LEU A 1110 -8.51 -17.45 22.83
#